data_AF-A0A957GBC5-F1
#
_entry.id   AF-A0A957GBC5-F1
#
_cell.length_a   1.000
_cell.length_b   1.000
_cell.length_c   1.000
_cell.angle_alpha   90.00
_cell.angle_beta   90.00
_cell.angle_gamma   90.00
#
_symmetry.space_group_name_H-M   'P 1'
#
loop_
_entity.id
_entity.type
_entity.pdbx_description
1 polymer ?
#
loop_
_entity_poly.entity_id
_entity_poly.type
_entity_poly.pdbx_seq_one_letter_code
_entity_poly.pdbx_strand_id
1 'polypeptide(L)'
;MARKITLFLVLVGGLLLQRPFSTHAQSPAPAQTAEQIRSALFAAQIHLGAPAAAQDLADAQAAYAGSFAAEIAAAAPAADGQIRVGLMSAATAVANGDASVLAAARAQAWTGILAGGYAVTAQAVIAGDAARAQQWLPVREFRPATRFSRPDADATLALVALAENKLTPEDALLAVNADLLNTYQAQLTNALNDLETAAANDFTIRQAELAAQASGYFALLAPAYSAQRGAAALSEAENVLASLQTAVLRGDELNQPLAQVTAVLHNFRAAPLSPDDRVRRAGQMLRFLALVPVEYERGVHDGNVTRELEIQEAVTFQAGAAAAFSDLQNLLDERDPAQTAAAATALQQLEMQLQDTATRAAIHNPADIQATTDQAIAILKELLPADWQTGRGAGDFDVIASLLDQMETAVAAGEYALAESARLEAYATLEIGPEARLIAFAPQAIPPLEDLFWNGQAEHAGLAYLIRQQATLPEVQASRAALDEALANAQAALTSDSAPAVVATNAGIIVFREGLEAVLILASLMASFKAAERRHLRRPMWLGAALAFVASIATWLLAQELLATLARYGERLEAVVSLIAIAVLLLITNWFFHKVYWTGWMANFHAQKRRLLGAQTSLWLGLMVLGFTSIYREGFESVLFLQALVLEGGTAVVLSGVALGLLGAFLIGVIVFALQAHLPYRKMLIFTGVLIGFVLLVMVGNTTHVWQVVGWLPLHPIRSLQFPFWVGTWFGTFPTWEGLTLQSAAAVFVLGSYFLAESVQARKRTGRATKTRMGRSGGFSRNSSG
;
A
#
# COMPACT_ATOMS: atom_id res chain seq x y z
N MET A 1 65.41 28.90 13.12
CA MET A 1 63.99 28.51 12.99
C MET A 1 63.29 28.19 14.32
N ALA A 2 64.00 27.89 15.41
CA ALA A 2 63.39 27.55 16.70
C ALA A 2 62.83 28.74 17.52
N ARG A 3 63.21 30.00 17.23
CA ARG A 3 62.73 31.18 17.98
C ARG A 3 61.42 31.80 17.48
N LYS A 4 60.92 31.40 16.30
CA LYS A 4 59.63 31.90 15.77
C LYS A 4 58.42 31.02 16.14
N ILE A 5 58.66 29.79 16.58
CA ILE A 5 57.58 28.86 17.01
C ILE A 5 57.15 29.14 18.45
N THR A 6 58.08 29.56 19.32
CA THR A 6 57.76 29.89 20.72
C THR A 6 56.93 31.18 20.85
N LEU A 7 57.06 32.14 19.92
CA LEU A 7 56.29 33.38 19.96
C LEU A 7 54.84 33.20 19.46
N PHE A 8 54.58 32.21 18.61
CA PHE A 8 53.23 31.89 18.13
C PHE A 8 52.43 31.10 19.18
N LEU A 9 53.08 30.23 19.96
CA LEU A 9 52.43 29.48 21.04
C LEU A 9 52.08 30.32 22.27
N VAL A 10 52.79 31.42 22.53
CA VAL A 10 52.45 32.35 23.63
C VAL A 10 51.33 33.34 23.23
N LEU A 11 51.18 33.64 21.95
CA LEU A 11 50.12 34.55 21.47
C LEU A 11 48.76 33.86 21.27
N VAL A 12 48.74 32.54 21.04
CA VAL A 12 47.50 31.74 20.99
C VAL A 12 47.09 31.21 22.37
N GLY A 13 48.05 31.04 23.30
CA GLY A 13 47.76 30.66 24.70
C GLY A 13 47.25 31.80 25.59
N GLY A 14 47.40 33.06 25.17
CA GLY A 14 47.03 34.24 25.95
C GLY A 14 45.61 34.80 25.71
N LEU A 15 44.87 34.30 24.73
CA LEU A 15 43.50 34.75 24.41
C LEU A 15 42.40 33.81 24.88
N LEU A 16 42.75 32.73 25.60
CA LEU A 16 41.80 31.76 26.18
C LEU A 16 41.68 31.86 27.71
N LEU A 17 42.18 32.94 28.32
CA LEU A 17 42.08 33.19 29.75
C LEU A 17 41.52 34.59 30.00
N GLN A 18 40.22 34.77 29.78
CA GLN A 18 39.37 35.76 30.46
C GLN A 18 37.91 35.69 29.98
N ARG A 19 37.23 34.59 30.31
CA ARG A 19 35.85 34.66 30.77
C ARG A 19 35.72 33.69 31.94
N PRO A 20 35.35 34.13 33.15
CA PRO A 20 34.95 33.16 34.16
C PRO A 20 33.73 32.45 33.56
N PHE A 21 33.86 31.15 33.29
CA PHE A 21 32.68 30.31 33.20
C PHE A 21 32.05 30.40 34.58
N SER A 22 30.98 31.18 34.69
CA SER A 22 30.06 31.04 35.80
C SER A 22 29.56 29.61 35.73
N THR A 23 30.13 28.71 36.53
CA THR A 23 29.56 27.41 36.84
C THR A 23 28.27 27.67 37.61
N HIS A 24 27.21 28.04 36.90
CA HIS A 24 25.86 27.77 37.38
C HIS A 24 25.77 26.26 37.28
N ALA A 25 25.79 25.57 38.43
CA ALA A 25 25.32 24.21 38.49
C ALA A 25 23.94 24.21 37.83
N GLN A 26 23.83 23.64 36.64
CA GLN A 26 22.53 23.46 36.01
C GLN A 26 21.70 22.64 36.99
N SER A 27 20.58 23.18 37.45
CA SER A 27 19.64 22.40 38.27
C SER A 27 19.36 21.08 37.56
N PRO A 28 19.36 19.94 38.27
CA PRO A 28 19.09 18.65 37.66
C PRO A 28 17.75 18.68 36.91
N ALA A 29 17.69 17.99 35.77
CA ALA A 29 16.47 17.91 34.98
C ALA A 29 15.34 17.31 35.84
N PRO A 30 14.06 17.73 35.69
CA PRO A 30 12.96 17.25 36.52
C PRO A 30 12.89 15.72 36.65
N ALA A 31 13.14 14.99 35.54
CA ALA A 31 13.18 13.53 35.54
C ALA A 31 14.34 12.92 36.34
N GLN A 32 15.51 13.58 36.37
CA GLN A 32 16.62 13.13 37.21
C GLN A 32 16.27 13.30 38.69
N THR A 33 15.63 14.41 39.06
CA THR A 33 15.17 14.64 40.45
C THR A 33 14.09 13.63 40.85
N ALA A 34 13.12 13.38 39.96
CA ALA A 34 12.08 12.37 40.18
C ALA A 34 12.69 10.97 40.40
N GLU A 35 13.66 10.59 39.58
CA GLU A 35 14.36 9.31 39.70
C GLU A 35 15.23 9.21 40.96
N GLN A 36 15.88 10.30 41.36
CA GLN A 36 16.62 10.38 42.63
C GLN A 36 15.69 10.13 43.82
N ILE A 37 14.51 10.75 43.86
CA ILE A 37 13.51 10.52 44.91
C ILE A 37 13.06 9.06 44.91
N ARG A 38 12.74 8.50 43.74
CA ARG A 38 12.29 7.11 43.59
C ARG A 38 13.35 6.11 44.07
N SER A 39 14.60 6.31 43.65
CA SER A 39 15.75 5.49 44.04
C SER A 39 16.05 5.58 45.53
N ALA A 40 15.99 6.77 46.11
CA ALA A 40 16.22 6.98 47.54
C ALA A 40 15.14 6.32 48.42
N LEU A 41 13.86 6.43 48.03
CA LEU A 41 12.77 5.72 48.73
C LEU A 41 12.89 4.19 48.62
N PHE A 42 13.37 3.68 47.48
CA PHE A 42 13.64 2.25 47.32
C PHE A 42 14.84 1.80 48.17
N ALA A 43 15.91 2.59 48.23
CA ALA A 43 17.05 2.34 49.11
C ALA A 43 16.63 2.30 50.59
N ALA A 44 15.77 3.23 51.02
CA ALA A 44 15.21 3.23 52.37
C ALA A 44 14.45 1.92 52.70
N GLN A 45 13.77 1.33 51.72
CA GLN A 45 13.10 0.04 51.86
C GLN A 45 14.11 -1.12 51.95
N ILE A 46 15.19 -1.11 51.16
CA ILE A 46 16.26 -2.11 51.25
C ILE A 46 16.96 -2.06 52.61
N HIS A 47 17.24 -0.85 53.10
CA HIS A 47 17.95 -0.62 54.36
C HIS A 47 17.04 -0.61 55.59
N LEU A 48 15.78 -1.03 55.47
CA LEU A 48 14.81 -0.98 56.55
C LEU A 48 15.33 -1.69 57.81
N GLY A 49 15.25 -1.01 58.96
CA GLY A 49 15.82 -1.48 60.24
C GLY A 49 17.29 -1.11 60.47
N ALA A 50 17.98 -0.51 59.49
CA ALA A 50 19.32 0.05 59.63
C ALA A 50 19.28 1.61 59.69
N PRO A 51 20.29 2.26 60.29
CA PRO A 51 20.39 3.73 60.30
C PRO A 51 20.41 4.37 58.91
N ALA A 52 20.89 3.62 57.90
CA ALA A 52 20.93 4.07 56.51
C ALA A 52 19.53 4.38 55.95
N ALA A 53 18.47 3.67 56.35
CA ALA A 53 17.12 3.94 55.86
C ALA A 53 16.60 5.34 56.20
N ALA A 54 16.96 5.86 57.38
CA ALA A 54 16.60 7.22 57.76
C ALA A 54 17.37 8.27 56.93
N GLN A 55 18.60 7.97 56.55
CA GLN A 55 19.40 8.82 55.67
C GLN A 55 18.85 8.81 54.24
N ASP A 56 18.56 7.65 53.67
CA ASP A 56 17.98 7.52 52.33
C ASP A 56 16.63 8.27 52.23
N LEU A 57 15.82 8.21 53.29
CA LEU A 57 14.59 8.99 53.36
C LEU A 57 14.84 10.50 53.45
N ALA A 58 15.83 10.93 54.23
CA ALA A 58 16.22 12.34 54.29
C ALA A 58 16.70 12.85 52.93
N ASP A 59 17.42 12.02 52.18
CA ASP A 59 17.87 12.32 50.81
C ASP A 59 16.67 12.44 49.86
N ALA A 60 15.67 11.56 49.96
CA ALA A 60 14.42 11.67 49.21
C ALA A 60 13.65 12.96 49.52
N GLN A 61 13.54 13.33 50.81
CA GLN A 61 12.88 14.57 51.25
C GLN A 61 13.64 15.82 50.79
N ALA A 62 14.98 15.78 50.80
CA ALA A 62 15.82 16.86 50.32
C ALA A 62 15.74 17.02 48.79
N ALA A 63 15.67 15.92 48.04
CA ALA A 63 15.45 15.95 46.60
C ALA A 63 14.05 16.50 46.24
N TYR A 64 13.03 16.22 47.06
CA TYR A 64 11.70 16.86 46.99
C TYR A 64 11.64 18.24 47.69
N ALA A 65 12.67 19.06 47.49
CA ALA A 65 12.70 20.44 47.98
C ALA A 65 13.02 21.43 46.84
N GLY A 66 13.02 22.73 47.15
CA GLY A 66 13.44 23.77 46.21
C GLY A 66 12.49 23.94 45.01
N SER A 67 13.07 24.12 43.81
CA SER A 67 12.33 24.47 42.59
C SER A 67 11.42 23.34 42.10
N PHE A 68 11.83 22.08 42.22
CA PHE A 68 11.04 20.93 41.75
C PHE A 68 9.69 20.85 42.49
N ALA A 69 9.72 20.91 43.83
CA ALA A 69 8.51 20.92 44.65
C ALA A 69 7.68 22.19 44.44
N ALA A 70 8.31 23.35 44.23
CA ALA A 70 7.60 24.61 43.99
C ALA A 70 6.83 24.60 42.66
N GLU A 71 7.40 24.02 41.60
CA GLU A 71 6.73 23.89 40.31
C GLU A 71 5.53 22.94 40.38
N ILE A 72 5.68 21.79 41.05
CA ILE A 72 4.56 20.85 41.27
C ILE A 72 3.48 21.50 42.13
N ALA A 73 3.84 22.17 43.24
CA ALA A 73 2.87 22.82 44.11
C ALA A 73 2.09 23.94 43.40
N ALA A 74 2.74 24.67 42.50
CA ALA A 74 2.08 25.70 41.69
C ALA A 74 1.12 25.10 40.65
N ALA A 75 1.52 24.01 39.99
CA ALA A 75 0.73 23.40 38.93
C ALA A 75 -0.39 22.48 39.46
N ALA A 76 -0.12 21.70 40.50
CA ALA A 76 -1.00 20.69 41.08
C ALA A 76 -0.84 20.62 42.62
N PRO A 77 -1.52 21.49 43.38
CA PRO A 77 -1.46 21.49 44.84
C PRO A 77 -1.88 20.15 45.48
N ALA A 78 -2.84 19.45 44.87
CA ALA A 78 -3.27 18.13 45.33
C ALA A 78 -2.15 17.07 45.18
N ALA A 79 -1.39 17.12 44.08
CA ALA A 79 -0.26 16.22 43.85
C ALA A 79 0.89 16.53 44.84
N ASP A 80 1.21 17.79 45.10
CA ASP A 80 2.18 18.17 46.14
C ASP A 80 1.76 17.63 47.52
N GLY A 81 0.48 17.79 47.87
CA GLY A 81 -0.09 17.22 49.10
C GLY A 81 0.10 15.70 49.18
N GLN A 82 -0.22 14.97 48.10
CA GLN A 82 -0.03 13.52 48.02
C GLN A 82 1.44 13.11 48.21
N ILE A 83 2.38 13.82 47.58
CA ILE A 83 3.82 13.53 47.70
C ILE A 83 4.28 13.74 49.15
N ARG A 84 3.88 14.85 49.78
CA ARG A 84 4.23 15.14 51.18
C ARG A 84 3.66 14.11 52.14
N VAL A 85 2.41 13.69 51.94
CA VAL A 85 1.77 12.62 52.74
C VAL A 85 2.50 11.29 52.54
N GLY A 86 2.90 10.95 51.31
CA GLY A 86 3.69 9.76 51.02
C GLY A 86 5.05 9.78 51.73
N LEU A 87 5.81 10.89 51.62
CA LEU A 87 7.10 11.05 52.30
C LEU A 87 6.98 11.01 53.83
N MET A 88 5.91 11.57 54.39
CA MET A 88 5.64 11.52 55.84
C MET A 88 5.28 10.10 56.28
N SER A 89 4.45 9.39 55.51
CA SER A 89 4.07 8.00 55.79
C SER A 89 5.27 7.06 55.69
N ALA A 90 6.16 7.30 54.72
CA ALA A 90 7.44 6.59 54.61
C ALA A 90 8.32 6.82 55.84
N ALA A 91 8.36 8.05 56.39
CA ALA A 91 9.07 8.35 57.64
C ALA A 91 8.54 7.56 58.83
N THR A 92 7.21 7.52 58.99
CA THR A 92 6.57 6.72 60.04
C THR A 92 6.84 5.24 59.86
N ALA A 93 6.80 4.73 58.63
CA ALA A 93 7.06 3.33 58.32
C ALA A 93 8.52 2.92 58.59
N VAL A 94 9.50 3.75 58.20
CA VAL A 94 10.92 3.53 58.51
C VAL A 94 11.16 3.51 60.01
N ALA A 95 10.55 4.44 60.76
CA ALA A 95 10.67 4.48 62.22
C ALA A 95 10.07 3.24 62.91
N ASN A 96 8.99 2.69 62.35
CA ASN A 96 8.30 1.52 62.88
C ASN A 96 8.81 0.18 62.33
N GLY A 97 9.68 0.18 61.31
CA GLY A 97 10.13 -1.03 60.63
C GLY A 97 9.04 -1.70 59.79
N ASP A 98 8.04 -0.95 59.31
CA ASP A 98 6.90 -1.49 58.56
C ASP A 98 7.15 -1.46 57.04
N ALA A 99 7.53 -2.63 56.49
CA ALA A 99 7.86 -2.75 55.08
C ALA A 99 6.66 -2.55 54.15
N SER A 100 5.45 -2.97 54.55
CA SER A 100 4.24 -2.88 53.73
C SER A 100 3.75 -1.43 53.64
N VAL A 101 3.72 -0.72 54.77
CA VAL A 101 3.36 0.70 54.79
C VAL A 101 4.42 1.53 54.04
N LEU A 102 5.71 1.19 54.16
CA LEU A 102 6.76 1.87 53.41
C LEU A 102 6.60 1.69 51.89
N ALA A 103 6.28 0.47 51.44
CA ALA A 103 6.06 0.18 50.03
C ALA A 103 4.84 0.94 49.47
N ALA A 104 3.73 0.99 50.21
CA ALA A 104 2.55 1.78 49.85
C ALA A 104 2.86 3.30 49.83
N ALA A 105 3.61 3.79 50.81
CA ALA A 105 4.01 5.20 50.89
C ALA A 105 4.92 5.62 49.73
N ARG A 106 5.85 4.75 49.32
CA ARG A 106 6.70 4.97 48.14
C ARG A 106 5.87 5.07 46.87
N ALA A 107 4.94 4.14 46.67
CA ALA A 107 4.03 4.16 45.53
C ALA A 107 3.19 5.45 45.51
N GLN A 108 2.63 5.86 46.65
CA GLN A 108 1.86 7.10 46.76
C GLN A 108 2.69 8.34 46.40
N ALA A 109 3.92 8.44 46.89
CA ALA A 109 4.83 9.54 46.57
C ALA A 109 5.17 9.55 45.07
N TRP A 110 5.46 8.39 44.49
CA TRP A 110 5.78 8.26 43.07
C TRP A 110 4.62 8.66 42.16
N THR A 111 3.41 8.14 42.40
CA THR A 111 2.24 8.52 41.60
C THR A 111 1.87 10.00 41.78
N GLY A 112 2.16 10.59 42.95
CA GLY A 112 2.04 12.03 43.15
C GLY A 112 3.04 12.83 42.30
N ILE A 113 4.29 12.38 42.19
CA ILE A 113 5.31 13.00 41.31
C ILE A 113 4.86 12.93 39.85
N LEU A 114 4.32 11.78 39.41
CA LEU A 114 3.77 11.61 38.06
C LEU A 114 2.59 12.56 37.79
N ALA A 115 1.68 12.72 38.76
CA ALA A 115 0.58 13.69 38.68
C ALA A 115 1.09 15.14 38.59
N GLY A 116 2.12 15.47 39.35
CA GLY A 116 2.81 16.75 39.24
C GLY A 116 3.43 16.97 37.87
N GLY A 117 4.19 15.98 37.36
CA GLY A 117 4.83 16.04 36.04
C GLY A 117 3.83 16.20 34.90
N TYR A 118 2.73 15.45 34.93
CA TYR A 118 1.60 15.57 34.01
C TYR A 118 1.02 16.99 34.02
N ALA A 119 0.72 17.53 35.20
CA ALA A 119 0.11 18.86 35.34
C ALA A 119 1.04 19.99 34.87
N VAL A 120 2.33 19.93 35.21
CA VAL A 120 3.32 20.93 34.75
C VAL A 120 3.47 20.87 33.22
N THR A 121 3.53 19.65 32.66
CA THR A 121 3.61 19.46 31.20
C THR A 121 2.38 20.03 30.50
N ALA A 122 1.17 19.68 30.96
CA ALA A 122 -0.08 20.18 30.39
C ALA A 122 -0.18 21.72 30.47
N GLN A 123 0.18 22.33 31.60
CA GLN A 123 0.18 23.79 31.73
C GLN A 123 1.20 24.46 30.81
N ALA A 124 2.39 23.87 30.65
CA ALA A 124 3.40 24.38 29.73
C ALA A 124 2.91 24.32 28.27
N VAL A 125 2.25 23.23 27.88
CA VAL A 125 1.63 23.12 26.55
C VAL A 125 0.55 24.18 26.34
N ILE A 126 -0.36 24.36 27.30
CA ILE A 126 -1.41 25.40 27.24
C ILE A 126 -0.80 26.80 27.10
N ALA A 127 0.33 27.05 27.77
CA ALA A 127 1.06 28.31 27.68
C ALA A 127 1.87 28.48 26.39
N GLY A 128 1.96 27.45 25.54
CA GLY A 128 2.81 27.43 24.35
C GLY A 128 4.31 27.32 24.66
N ASP A 129 4.69 26.98 25.89
CA ASP A 129 6.07 26.79 26.32
C ASP A 129 6.53 25.35 26.04
N ALA A 130 6.83 25.07 24.77
CA ALA A 130 7.25 23.76 24.33
C ALA A 130 8.56 23.30 25.00
N ALA A 131 9.47 24.23 25.33
CA ALA A 131 10.73 23.90 25.99
C ALA A 131 10.50 23.37 27.40
N ARG A 132 9.63 24.03 28.17
CA ARG A 132 9.26 23.55 29.52
C ARG A 132 8.49 22.25 29.46
N ALA A 133 7.57 22.10 28.49
CA ALA A 133 6.83 20.86 28.30
C ALA A 133 7.78 19.69 28.00
N GLN A 134 8.80 19.88 27.14
CA GLN A 134 9.79 18.85 26.81
C GLN A 134 10.69 18.49 28.00
N GLN A 135 10.99 19.43 28.89
CA GLN A 135 11.77 19.18 30.10
C GLN A 135 11.01 18.35 31.15
N TRP A 136 9.69 18.53 31.24
CA TRP A 136 8.84 17.87 32.23
C TRP A 136 8.17 16.59 31.72
N LEU A 137 7.97 16.44 30.41
CA LEU A 137 7.38 15.25 29.80
C LEU A 137 8.05 13.93 30.26
N PRO A 138 9.38 13.84 30.45
CA PRO A 138 10.01 12.59 30.91
C PRO A 138 9.68 12.22 32.36
N VAL A 139 9.04 13.09 33.16
CA VAL A 139 8.47 12.74 34.47
C VAL A 139 7.12 12.03 34.25
N ARG A 140 7.20 10.83 33.69
CA ARG A 140 6.05 9.99 33.33
C ARG A 140 6.39 8.51 33.48
N GLU A 141 5.36 7.68 33.45
CA GLU A 141 5.54 6.26 33.16
C GLU A 141 5.64 6.05 31.66
N PHE A 142 6.25 4.93 31.29
CA PHE A 142 6.33 4.48 29.90
C PHE A 142 5.64 3.11 29.83
N ARG A 143 4.92 2.84 28.75
CA ARG A 143 4.42 1.49 28.49
C ARG A 143 5.56 0.64 27.92
N PRO A 144 5.58 -0.67 28.18
CA PRO A 144 6.42 -1.58 27.42
C PRO A 144 6.06 -1.45 25.94
N ALA A 145 7.04 -1.04 25.13
CA ALA A 145 6.82 -0.95 23.70
C ALA A 145 6.59 -2.37 23.15
N THR A 146 5.48 -2.58 22.43
CA THR A 146 5.28 -3.83 21.67
C THR A 146 5.73 -3.61 20.23
N ARG A 147 5.95 -4.69 19.45
CA ARG A 147 6.33 -4.58 18.03
C ARG A 147 5.30 -3.83 17.16
N PHE A 148 4.06 -3.66 17.64
CA PHE A 148 2.91 -3.20 16.85
C PHE A 148 2.15 -2.01 17.43
N SER A 149 2.36 -1.71 18.71
CA SER A 149 1.75 -0.56 19.36
C SER A 149 2.84 0.35 19.92
N ARG A 150 2.74 1.63 19.56
CA ARG A 150 3.38 2.68 20.36
C ARG A 150 2.35 3.44 21.17
N PRO A 151 2.43 3.21 22.47
CA PRO A 151 1.91 4.05 23.50
C PRO A 151 2.37 5.50 23.73
N ASP A 152 3.58 5.88 23.33
CA ASP A 152 4.34 6.92 24.08
C ASP A 152 5.07 7.98 23.21
N ALA A 153 4.79 8.04 21.90
CA ALA A 153 5.48 8.94 20.96
C ALA A 153 4.67 10.18 20.61
N ASP A 154 3.36 10.08 20.73
CA ASP A 154 2.44 11.09 20.23
C ASP A 154 2.63 12.39 21.03
N ALA A 155 2.92 12.29 22.34
CA ALA A 155 3.28 13.44 23.15
C ALA A 155 4.59 14.08 22.68
N THR A 156 5.66 13.29 22.50
CA THR A 156 6.98 13.83 22.12
C THR A 156 6.93 14.50 20.76
N LEU A 157 6.32 13.85 19.76
CA LEU A 157 6.14 14.41 18.41
C LEU A 157 5.25 15.66 18.43
N ALA A 158 4.18 15.65 19.23
CA ALA A 158 3.33 16.83 19.39
C ALA A 158 4.08 18.01 19.99
N LEU A 159 4.95 17.77 20.99
CA LEU A 159 5.78 18.83 21.58
C LEU A 159 6.85 19.36 20.61
N VAL A 160 7.42 18.50 19.76
CA VAL A 160 8.33 18.94 18.68
C VAL A 160 7.57 19.79 17.67
N ALA A 161 6.40 19.34 17.22
CA ALA A 161 5.57 20.09 16.28
C ALA A 161 5.08 21.42 16.88
N LEU A 162 4.78 21.47 18.18
CA LEU A 162 4.46 22.70 18.92
C LEU A 162 5.66 23.66 18.93
N ALA A 163 6.87 23.15 19.22
CA ALA A 163 8.10 23.96 19.20
C ALA A 163 8.40 24.55 17.81
N GLU A 164 8.03 23.83 16.75
CA GLU A 164 8.17 24.25 15.36
C GLU A 164 7.01 25.12 14.86
N ASN A 165 6.02 25.45 15.70
CA ASN A 165 4.78 26.14 15.34
C ASN A 165 3.95 25.44 14.24
N LYS A 166 4.09 24.11 14.12
CA LYS A 166 3.31 23.28 13.18
C LYS A 166 2.01 22.75 13.79
N LEU A 167 1.89 22.76 15.12
CA LEU A 167 0.73 22.27 15.86
C LEU A 167 0.26 23.34 16.85
N THR A 168 -1.05 23.50 17.04
CA THR A 168 -1.58 24.45 18.02
C THR A 168 -1.38 23.92 19.45
N PRO A 169 -1.34 24.79 20.48
CA PRO A 169 -1.34 24.36 21.88
C PRO A 169 -2.48 23.40 22.24
N GLU A 170 -3.67 23.60 21.66
CA GLU A 170 -4.84 22.77 21.92
C GLU A 170 -4.68 21.36 21.33
N ASP A 171 -4.27 21.27 20.06
CA ASP A 171 -4.01 19.99 19.39
C ASP A 171 -2.83 19.24 20.02
N ALA A 172 -1.78 19.97 20.42
CA ALA A 172 -0.64 19.42 21.13
C ALA A 172 -1.06 18.85 22.49
N LEU A 173 -1.93 19.55 23.23
CA LEU A 173 -2.45 19.08 24.50
C LEU A 173 -3.31 17.82 24.34
N LEU A 174 -4.14 17.75 23.30
CA LEU A 174 -4.92 16.55 22.99
C LEU A 174 -4.02 15.34 22.74
N ALA A 175 -2.96 15.49 21.94
CA ALA A 175 -1.99 14.43 21.68
C ALA A 175 -1.22 14.02 22.95
N VAL A 176 -0.74 14.98 23.75
CA VAL A 176 -0.05 14.71 25.02
C VAL A 176 -0.96 13.99 26.01
N ASN A 177 -2.22 14.42 26.15
CA ASN A 177 -3.18 13.77 27.03
C ASN A 177 -3.52 12.36 26.53
N ALA A 178 -3.68 12.19 25.22
CA ALA A 178 -3.96 10.88 24.64
C ALA A 178 -2.86 9.87 24.96
N ASP A 179 -1.60 10.28 24.80
CA ASP A 179 -0.40 9.50 25.09
C ASP A 179 -0.33 9.13 26.59
N LEU A 180 -0.28 10.14 27.47
CA LEU A 180 -0.05 9.96 28.90
C LEU A 180 -1.20 9.22 29.59
N LEU A 181 -2.46 9.57 29.28
CA LEU A 181 -3.61 8.94 29.92
C LEU A 181 -3.78 7.48 29.47
N ASN A 182 -3.49 7.15 28.21
CA ASN A 182 -3.47 5.75 27.80
C ASN A 182 -2.36 4.97 28.52
N THR A 183 -1.21 5.60 28.78
CA THR A 183 -0.12 4.98 29.54
C THR A 183 -0.51 4.71 30.99
N TYR A 184 -1.14 5.66 31.67
CA TYR A 184 -1.62 5.44 33.03
C TYR A 184 -2.79 4.44 33.09
N GLN A 185 -3.64 4.37 32.06
CA GLN A 185 -4.68 3.33 31.95
C GLN A 185 -4.07 1.92 31.91
N ALA A 186 -3.01 1.74 31.12
CA ALA A 186 -2.31 0.45 31.06
C ALA A 186 -1.60 0.13 32.37
N GLN A 187 -0.93 1.11 32.99
CA GLN A 187 -0.26 0.92 34.28
C GLN A 187 -1.24 0.58 35.41
N LEU A 188 -2.43 1.19 35.41
CA LEU A 188 -3.53 0.80 36.31
C LEU A 188 -3.94 -0.66 36.11
N THR A 189 -4.13 -1.07 34.86
CA THR A 189 -4.52 -2.45 34.53
C THR A 189 -3.43 -3.46 34.96
N ASN A 190 -2.17 -3.16 34.66
CA ASN A 190 -1.04 -3.98 35.08
C ASN A 190 -0.93 -4.08 36.60
N ALA A 191 -1.08 -2.96 37.33
CA ALA A 191 -1.01 -2.95 38.78
C ALA A 191 -2.10 -3.84 39.42
N LEU A 192 -3.31 -3.85 38.86
CA LEU A 192 -4.42 -4.69 39.34
C LEU A 192 -4.19 -6.18 39.05
N ASN A 193 -3.71 -6.52 37.85
CA ASN A 193 -3.39 -7.91 37.48
C ASN A 193 -2.22 -8.47 38.31
N ASP A 194 -1.17 -7.67 38.48
CA ASP A 194 -0.03 -8.02 39.33
C ASP A 194 -0.46 -8.15 40.79
N LEU A 195 -1.45 -7.37 41.24
CA LEU A 195 -1.96 -7.43 42.62
C LEU A 195 -2.69 -8.74 42.87
N GLU A 196 -3.50 -9.21 41.92
CA GLU A 196 -4.14 -10.52 41.98
C GLU A 196 -3.10 -11.64 42.05
N THR A 197 -2.04 -11.54 41.24
CA THR A 197 -0.92 -12.49 41.26
C THR A 197 -0.17 -12.45 42.59
N ALA A 198 0.11 -11.26 43.13
CA ALA A 198 0.76 -11.10 44.42
C ALA A 198 -0.11 -11.56 45.60
N ALA A 199 -1.44 -11.45 45.48
CA ALA A 199 -2.41 -11.99 46.42
C ALA A 199 -2.36 -13.52 46.46
N ALA A 200 -2.35 -14.17 45.29
CA ALA A 200 -2.29 -15.63 45.18
C ALA A 200 -0.99 -16.24 45.73
N ASN A 201 0.10 -15.45 45.80
CA ASN A 201 1.41 -15.87 46.29
C ASN A 201 1.77 -15.32 47.68
N ASP A 202 0.82 -14.68 48.39
CA ASP A 202 1.04 -14.07 49.73
C ASP A 202 2.19 -13.04 49.80
N PHE A 203 2.46 -12.32 48.72
CA PHE A 203 3.50 -11.29 48.67
C PHE A 203 3.02 -9.94 49.23
N THR A 204 2.81 -9.87 50.55
CA THR A 204 2.18 -8.73 51.25
C THR A 204 2.80 -7.36 50.98
N ILE A 205 4.14 -7.25 50.92
CA ILE A 205 4.85 -5.99 50.60
C ILE A 205 4.50 -5.54 49.18
N ARG A 206 4.48 -6.48 48.22
CA ARG A 206 4.18 -6.21 46.81
C ARG A 206 2.70 -5.87 46.64
N GLN A 207 1.80 -6.52 47.38
CA GLN A 207 0.38 -6.17 47.40
C GLN A 207 0.17 -4.71 47.84
N ALA A 208 0.84 -4.27 48.91
CA ALA A 208 0.72 -2.91 49.43
C ALA A 208 1.22 -1.85 48.43
N GLU A 209 2.32 -2.13 47.74
CA GLU A 209 2.81 -1.28 46.65
C GLU A 209 1.80 -1.18 45.49
N LEU A 210 1.34 -2.33 44.99
CA LEU A 210 0.48 -2.40 43.81
C LEU A 210 -0.90 -1.78 44.03
N ALA A 211 -1.49 -1.97 45.21
CA ALA A 211 -2.76 -1.33 45.56
C ALA A 211 -2.62 0.20 45.65
N ALA A 212 -1.51 0.70 46.20
CA ALA A 212 -1.22 2.13 46.23
C ALA A 212 -0.92 2.70 44.82
N GLN A 213 -0.21 1.94 43.97
CA GLN A 213 0.01 2.29 42.56
C GLN A 213 -1.31 2.36 41.79
N ALA A 214 -2.20 1.37 41.93
CA ALA A 214 -3.51 1.37 41.29
C ALA A 214 -4.33 2.61 41.68
N SER A 215 -4.42 2.93 42.98
CA SER A 215 -5.10 4.16 43.44
C SER A 215 -4.46 5.42 42.86
N GLY A 216 -3.14 5.50 42.80
CA GLY A 216 -2.42 6.66 42.27
C GLY A 216 -2.54 6.82 40.75
N TYR A 217 -2.47 5.74 39.98
CA TYR A 217 -2.73 5.77 38.54
C TYR A 217 -4.19 6.12 38.26
N PHE A 218 -5.15 5.59 39.03
CA PHE A 218 -6.55 6.00 38.87
C PHE A 218 -6.76 7.49 39.15
N ALA A 219 -6.09 8.08 40.14
CA ALA A 219 -6.18 9.51 40.42
C ALA A 219 -5.71 10.38 39.23
N LEU A 220 -4.70 9.95 38.47
CA LEU A 220 -4.30 10.57 37.21
C LEU A 220 -5.41 10.51 36.13
N LEU A 221 -6.22 9.46 36.14
CA LEU A 221 -7.31 9.23 35.19
C LEU A 221 -8.66 9.81 35.65
N ALA A 222 -8.78 10.21 36.92
CA ALA A 222 -10.00 10.68 37.54
C ALA A 222 -10.72 11.82 36.77
N PRO A 223 -10.01 12.81 36.18
CA PRO A 223 -10.68 13.83 35.36
C PRO A 223 -11.38 13.25 34.13
N ALA A 224 -10.71 12.32 33.41
CA ALA A 224 -11.29 11.64 32.25
C ALA A 224 -12.44 10.72 32.67
N TYR A 225 -12.29 10.01 33.79
CA TYR A 225 -13.33 9.17 34.36
C TYR A 225 -14.58 9.98 34.72
N SER A 226 -14.41 11.12 35.40
CA SER A 226 -15.52 12.03 35.74
C SER A 226 -16.17 12.64 34.50
N ALA A 227 -15.40 12.95 33.46
CA ALA A 227 -15.96 13.46 32.21
C ALA A 227 -16.84 12.41 31.51
N GLN A 228 -16.46 11.13 31.59
CA GLN A 228 -17.21 10.04 30.96
C GLN A 228 -18.41 9.55 31.81
N ARG A 229 -18.28 9.52 33.15
CA ARG A 229 -19.24 8.84 34.06
C ARG A 229 -19.87 9.73 35.13
N GLY A 230 -19.40 10.96 35.26
CA GLY A 230 -19.89 11.92 36.26
C GLY A 230 -19.27 11.76 37.65
N ALA A 231 -19.48 12.77 38.49
CA ALA A 231 -18.83 12.90 39.79
C ALA A 231 -19.25 11.82 40.82
N ALA A 232 -20.48 11.31 40.73
CA ALA A 232 -20.96 10.26 41.64
C ALA A 232 -20.23 8.94 41.42
N ALA A 233 -20.07 8.53 40.16
CA ALA A 233 -19.32 7.34 39.79
C ALA A 233 -17.83 7.47 40.12
N LEU A 234 -17.26 8.68 39.97
CA LEU A 234 -15.88 8.95 40.39
C LEU A 234 -15.73 8.71 41.90
N SER A 235 -16.61 9.29 42.71
CA SER A 235 -16.54 9.12 44.17
C SER A 235 -16.71 7.66 44.59
N GLU A 236 -17.57 6.90 43.92
CA GLU A 236 -17.69 5.45 44.12
C GLU A 236 -16.38 4.71 43.81
N ALA A 237 -15.77 4.97 42.66
CA ALA A 237 -14.51 4.33 42.26
C ALA A 237 -13.35 4.66 43.21
N GLU A 238 -13.23 5.92 43.64
CA GLU A 238 -12.24 6.36 44.64
C GLU A 238 -12.43 5.63 45.98
N ASN A 239 -13.67 5.49 46.44
CA ASN A 239 -13.99 4.79 47.69
C ASN A 239 -13.65 3.29 47.62
N VAL A 240 -13.91 2.64 46.47
CA VAL A 240 -13.61 1.22 46.26
C VAL A 240 -12.09 0.99 46.23
N LEU A 241 -11.33 1.82 45.53
CA LEU A 241 -9.86 1.76 45.50
C LEU A 241 -9.23 2.04 46.88
N ALA A 242 -9.75 3.02 47.63
CA ALA A 242 -9.33 3.27 49.01
C ALA A 242 -9.63 2.08 49.94
N SER A 243 -10.77 1.41 49.72
CA SER A 243 -11.15 0.20 50.47
C SER A 243 -10.23 -0.97 50.16
N LEU A 244 -9.84 -1.16 48.90
CA LEU A 244 -8.85 -2.15 48.47
C LEU A 244 -7.50 -1.92 49.16
N GLN A 245 -6.99 -0.68 49.13
CA GLN A 245 -5.71 -0.36 49.78
C GLN A 245 -5.77 -0.62 51.29
N THR A 246 -6.89 -0.30 51.93
CA THR A 246 -7.08 -0.53 53.36
C THR A 246 -7.15 -2.04 53.69
N ALA A 247 -7.83 -2.83 52.85
CA ALA A 247 -7.90 -4.28 52.99
C ALA A 247 -6.50 -4.92 52.90
N VAL A 248 -5.70 -4.49 51.93
CA VAL A 248 -4.31 -4.96 51.77
C VAL A 248 -3.46 -4.65 53.00
N LEU A 249 -3.54 -3.44 53.55
CA LEU A 249 -2.76 -3.06 54.74
C LEU A 249 -3.19 -3.80 56.01
N ARG A 250 -4.43 -4.27 56.09
CA ARG A 250 -4.92 -5.11 57.20
C ARG A 250 -4.64 -6.61 57.01
N GLY A 251 -4.29 -7.04 55.81
CA GLY A 251 -4.19 -8.45 55.43
C GLY A 251 -5.55 -9.13 55.28
N ASP A 252 -6.57 -8.37 54.87
CA ASP A 252 -7.92 -8.88 54.60
C ASP A 252 -7.98 -9.62 53.23
N GLU A 253 -9.02 -10.44 53.01
CA GLU A 253 -9.22 -11.14 51.72
C GLU A 253 -9.53 -10.15 50.57
N LEU A 254 -8.82 -10.29 49.44
CA LEU A 254 -8.83 -9.30 48.36
C LEU A 254 -9.83 -9.60 47.22
N ASN A 255 -10.43 -10.79 47.18
CA ASN A 255 -11.32 -11.22 46.09
C ASN A 255 -12.51 -10.25 45.88
N GLN A 256 -13.17 -9.85 46.97
CA GLN A 256 -14.31 -8.93 46.92
C GLN A 256 -13.89 -7.50 46.53
N PRO A 257 -12.90 -6.86 47.18
CA PRO A 257 -12.38 -5.56 46.75
C PRO A 257 -11.93 -5.51 45.28
N LEU A 258 -11.21 -6.54 44.80
CA LEU A 258 -10.75 -6.60 43.40
C LEU A 258 -11.91 -6.71 42.41
N ALA A 259 -12.94 -7.51 42.73
CA ALA A 259 -14.14 -7.61 41.90
C ALA A 259 -14.90 -6.27 41.82
N GLN A 260 -14.97 -5.51 42.93
CA GLN A 260 -15.58 -4.18 42.94
C GLN A 260 -14.78 -3.18 42.10
N VAL A 261 -13.45 -3.18 42.20
CA VAL A 261 -12.59 -2.33 41.36
C VAL A 261 -12.80 -2.66 39.87
N THR A 262 -12.82 -3.94 39.52
CA THR A 262 -13.06 -4.39 38.15
C THR A 262 -14.41 -3.90 37.63
N ALA A 263 -15.46 -3.97 38.47
CA ALA A 263 -16.80 -3.52 38.11
C ALA A 263 -16.88 -2.01 37.85
N VAL A 264 -16.26 -1.18 38.69
CA VAL A 264 -16.30 0.29 38.50
C VAL A 264 -15.44 0.74 37.30
N LEU A 265 -14.34 0.04 37.00
CA LEU A 265 -13.46 0.37 35.87
C LEU A 265 -13.90 -0.25 34.54
N HIS A 266 -14.85 -1.17 34.54
CA HIS A 266 -15.33 -1.86 33.34
C HIS A 266 -15.74 -0.86 32.24
N ASN A 267 -15.19 -0.96 31.03
CA ASN A 267 -15.41 -0.05 29.88
C ASN A 267 -14.98 1.40 30.08
N PHE A 268 -14.08 1.68 31.03
CA PHE A 268 -13.45 2.99 31.12
C PHE A 268 -12.24 3.08 30.18
N ARG A 269 -12.12 4.18 29.44
CA ARG A 269 -10.92 4.50 28.65
C ARG A 269 -10.61 5.99 28.76
N ALA A 270 -9.44 6.30 29.30
CA ALA A 270 -9.08 7.68 29.59
C ALA A 270 -8.81 8.56 28.35
N ALA A 271 -8.35 7.97 27.24
CA ALA A 271 -8.18 8.67 25.97
C ALA A 271 -8.92 7.93 24.83
N PRO A 272 -10.05 8.46 24.33
CA PRO A 272 -10.76 7.87 23.21
C PRO A 272 -9.93 7.96 21.92
N LEU A 273 -9.99 6.92 21.07
CA LEU A 273 -9.36 6.95 19.75
C LEU A 273 -10.01 8.01 18.85
N SER A 274 -9.19 8.76 18.10
CA SER A 274 -9.69 9.68 17.08
C SER A 274 -10.44 8.92 15.97
N PRO A 275 -11.34 9.57 15.22
CA PRO A 275 -11.99 8.95 14.05
C PRO A 275 -10.99 8.33 13.07
N ASP A 276 -9.88 9.00 12.77
CA ASP A 276 -8.87 8.50 11.83
C ASP A 276 -8.09 7.31 12.40
N ASP A 277 -7.79 7.30 13.71
CA ASP A 277 -7.11 6.16 14.35
C ASP A 277 -7.97 4.91 14.34
N ARG A 278 -9.29 5.05 14.53
CA ARG A 278 -10.22 3.92 14.49
C ARG A 278 -10.22 3.26 13.10
N VAL A 279 -10.28 4.08 12.05
CA VAL A 279 -10.20 3.59 10.65
C VAL A 279 -8.84 2.95 10.38
N ARG A 280 -7.75 3.58 10.81
CA ARG A 280 -6.38 3.09 10.61
C ARG A 280 -6.17 1.72 11.27
N ARG A 281 -6.53 1.58 12.56
CA ARG A 281 -6.40 0.32 13.32
C ARG A 281 -7.28 -0.77 12.75
N ALA A 282 -8.51 -0.45 12.33
CA ALA A 282 -9.39 -1.42 11.69
C ALA A 282 -8.81 -1.91 10.36
N GLY A 283 -8.31 -0.99 9.52
CA GLY A 283 -7.65 -1.33 8.27
C GLY A 283 -6.36 -2.13 8.48
N GLN A 284 -5.53 -1.79 9.47
CA GLN A 284 -4.32 -2.51 9.84
C GLN A 284 -4.63 -3.94 10.28
N MET A 285 -5.60 -4.12 11.18
CA MET A 285 -6.05 -5.42 11.67
C MET A 285 -6.49 -6.35 10.53
N LEU A 286 -7.39 -5.87 9.65
CA LEU A 286 -7.90 -6.68 8.54
C LEU A 286 -6.82 -7.02 7.52
N ARG A 287 -5.90 -6.08 7.23
CA ARG A 287 -4.78 -6.29 6.30
C ARG A 287 -3.81 -7.36 6.83
N PHE A 288 -3.40 -7.26 8.09
CA PHE A 288 -2.52 -8.25 8.69
C PHE A 288 -3.16 -9.63 8.78
N LEU A 289 -4.44 -9.74 9.18
CA LEU A 289 -5.13 -11.04 9.19
C LEU A 289 -5.16 -11.70 7.81
N ALA A 290 -5.37 -10.93 6.75
CA ALA A 290 -5.42 -11.46 5.40
C ALA A 290 -4.08 -12.08 4.93
N LEU A 291 -2.95 -11.68 5.53
CA LEU A 291 -1.62 -12.19 5.18
C LEU A 291 -1.23 -13.46 5.96
N VAL A 292 -1.78 -13.68 7.16
CA VAL A 292 -1.45 -14.82 8.02
C VAL A 292 -1.50 -16.18 7.29
N PRO A 293 -2.59 -16.57 6.61
CA PRO A 293 -2.65 -17.88 5.97
C PRO A 293 -1.77 -17.96 4.73
N VAL A 294 -1.49 -16.83 4.06
CA VAL A 294 -0.62 -16.76 2.89
C VAL A 294 0.80 -17.12 3.28
N GLU A 295 1.35 -16.47 4.31
CA GLU A 295 2.71 -16.78 4.79
C GLU A 295 2.78 -18.18 5.42
N TYR A 296 1.75 -18.58 6.15
CA TYR A 296 1.72 -19.92 6.74
C TYR A 296 1.78 -21.01 5.66
N GLU A 297 1.01 -20.88 4.59
CA GLU A 297 1.02 -21.82 3.46
C GLU A 297 2.38 -21.84 2.75
N ARG A 298 3.06 -20.69 2.59
CA ARG A 298 4.43 -20.62 2.06
C ARG A 298 5.45 -21.32 2.98
N GLY A 299 5.21 -21.29 4.28
CA GLY A 299 6.07 -21.86 5.32
C GLY A 299 5.98 -23.39 5.49
N VAL A 300 4.84 -24.00 5.16
CA VAL A 300 4.55 -25.43 5.39
C VAL A 300 4.36 -26.19 4.09
N HIS A 301 5.09 -27.30 3.91
CA HIS A 301 4.88 -28.24 2.80
C HIS A 301 4.85 -29.68 3.32
N ASP A 302 3.87 -30.48 2.87
CA ASP A 302 3.71 -31.89 3.24
C ASP A 302 3.74 -32.15 4.77
N GLY A 303 3.14 -31.24 5.54
CA GLY A 303 3.12 -31.33 7.01
C GLY A 303 4.46 -31.08 7.70
N ASN A 304 5.42 -30.47 7.01
CA ASN A 304 6.71 -30.04 7.56
C ASN A 304 6.91 -28.54 7.33
N VAL A 305 7.58 -27.88 8.28
CA VAL A 305 8.04 -26.50 8.09
C VAL A 305 9.23 -26.50 7.13
N THR A 306 9.01 -25.98 5.92
CA THR A 306 10.04 -25.86 4.88
C THR A 306 10.75 -24.52 4.88
N ARG A 307 10.07 -23.47 5.35
CA ARG A 307 10.62 -22.11 5.44
C ARG A 307 10.23 -21.50 6.78
N GLU A 308 11.19 -21.44 7.70
CA GLU A 308 10.95 -20.92 9.05
C GLU A 308 10.63 -19.43 9.08
N LEU A 309 11.17 -18.67 8.12
CA LEU A 309 10.94 -17.24 8.01
C LEU A 309 9.45 -16.93 7.82
N GLU A 310 8.81 -17.60 6.86
CA GLU A 310 7.38 -17.42 6.54
C GLU A 310 6.47 -17.74 7.75
N ILE A 311 6.84 -18.73 8.57
CA ILE A 311 6.11 -19.03 9.81
C ILE A 311 6.27 -17.91 10.83
N GLN A 312 7.47 -17.34 10.95
CA GLN A 312 7.69 -16.17 11.81
C GLN A 312 6.93 -14.94 11.31
N GLU A 313 6.78 -14.77 10.00
CA GLU A 313 6.01 -13.70 9.39
C GLU A 313 4.52 -13.85 9.67
N ALA A 314 3.97 -15.07 9.53
CA ALA A 314 2.59 -15.38 9.90
C ALA A 314 2.31 -15.05 11.38
N VAL A 315 3.20 -15.45 12.29
CA VAL A 315 3.11 -15.12 13.73
C VAL A 315 3.16 -13.61 13.95
N THR A 316 4.02 -12.91 13.21
CA THR A 316 4.18 -11.45 13.31
C THR A 316 2.89 -10.75 12.84
N PHE A 317 2.31 -11.15 11.72
CA PHE A 317 1.05 -10.55 11.25
C PHE A 317 -0.12 -10.81 12.20
N GLN A 318 -0.25 -12.02 12.74
CA GLN A 318 -1.29 -12.33 13.72
C GLN A 318 -1.15 -11.46 14.97
N ALA A 319 0.07 -11.29 15.50
CA ALA A 319 0.31 -10.46 16.67
C ALA A 319 -0.02 -8.98 16.40
N GLY A 320 0.29 -8.48 15.20
CA GLY A 320 -0.09 -7.13 14.77
C GLY A 320 -1.60 -6.94 14.69
N ALA A 321 -2.32 -7.93 14.18
CA ALA A 321 -3.78 -7.91 14.15
C ALA A 321 -4.39 -7.92 15.56
N ALA A 322 -3.87 -8.76 16.46
CA ALA A 322 -4.32 -8.83 17.84
C ALA A 322 -4.09 -7.51 18.60
N ALA A 323 -2.96 -6.84 18.38
CA ALA A 323 -2.69 -5.53 18.95
C ALA A 323 -3.69 -4.47 18.46
N ALA A 324 -3.94 -4.40 17.15
CA ALA A 324 -4.92 -3.49 16.58
C ALA A 324 -6.37 -3.80 17.03
N PHE A 325 -6.71 -5.08 17.25
CA PHE A 325 -7.99 -5.47 17.84
C PHE A 325 -8.11 -5.00 19.28
N SER A 326 -7.09 -5.21 20.12
CA SER A 326 -7.07 -4.77 21.51
C SER A 326 -7.27 -3.25 21.64
N ASP A 327 -6.67 -2.46 20.74
CA ASP A 327 -6.88 -1.02 20.67
C ASP A 327 -8.35 -0.63 20.41
N LEU A 328 -9.10 -1.47 19.67
CA LEU A 328 -10.49 -1.21 19.30
C LEU A 328 -11.51 -1.89 20.22
N GLN A 329 -11.09 -2.89 21.01
CA GLN A 329 -11.97 -3.82 21.71
C GLN A 329 -13.08 -3.14 22.51
N ASN A 330 -12.75 -2.15 23.35
CA ASN A 330 -13.75 -1.44 24.15
C ASN A 330 -14.85 -0.77 23.30
N LEU A 331 -14.50 -0.22 22.13
CA LEU A 331 -15.47 0.42 21.23
C LEU A 331 -16.35 -0.61 20.51
N LEU A 332 -15.82 -1.81 20.30
CA LEU A 332 -16.55 -2.92 19.71
C LEU A 332 -17.46 -3.60 20.75
N ASP A 333 -17.02 -3.70 22.01
CA ASP A 333 -17.80 -4.20 23.15
C ASP A 333 -19.05 -3.34 23.41
N GLU A 334 -18.96 -2.01 23.22
CA GLU A 334 -20.12 -1.11 23.29
C GLU A 334 -21.16 -1.41 22.21
N ARG A 335 -20.76 -2.00 21.09
CA ARG A 335 -21.62 -2.29 19.94
C ARG A 335 -22.22 -3.69 20.03
N ASP A 336 -21.38 -4.69 20.22
CA ASP A 336 -21.78 -6.09 20.40
C ASP A 336 -20.72 -6.84 21.24
N PRO A 337 -20.95 -6.99 22.57
CA PRO A 337 -19.99 -7.64 23.45
C PRO A 337 -19.87 -9.15 23.17
N ALA A 338 -20.92 -9.78 22.65
CA ALA A 338 -20.88 -11.21 22.35
C ALA A 338 -20.02 -11.50 21.10
N GLN A 339 -20.21 -10.71 20.03
CA GLN A 339 -19.35 -10.82 18.84
C GLN A 339 -17.91 -10.38 19.11
N THR A 340 -17.71 -9.36 19.96
CA THR A 340 -16.35 -8.93 20.34
C THR A 340 -15.60 -10.02 21.10
N ALA A 341 -16.24 -10.68 22.08
CA ALA A 341 -15.67 -11.84 22.75
C ALA A 341 -15.39 -13.02 21.79
N ALA A 342 -16.27 -13.25 20.81
CA ALA A 342 -16.05 -14.27 19.78
C ALA A 342 -14.84 -13.96 18.88
N ALA A 343 -14.67 -12.69 18.49
CA ALA A 343 -13.50 -12.24 17.74
C ALA A 343 -12.20 -12.42 18.54
N ALA A 344 -12.20 -12.04 19.81
CA ALA A 344 -11.06 -12.24 20.72
C ALA A 344 -10.67 -13.73 20.81
N THR A 345 -11.66 -14.61 20.97
CA THR A 345 -11.45 -16.06 21.03
C THR A 345 -10.85 -16.60 19.73
N ALA A 346 -11.35 -16.15 18.57
CA ALA A 346 -10.83 -16.58 17.27
C ALA A 346 -9.37 -16.13 17.04
N LEU A 347 -9.04 -14.88 17.42
CA LEU A 347 -7.67 -14.36 17.34
C LEU A 347 -6.70 -15.13 18.26
N GLN A 348 -7.13 -15.48 19.46
CA GLN A 348 -6.35 -16.28 20.41
C GLN A 348 -6.15 -17.71 19.91
N GLN A 349 -7.17 -18.31 19.30
CA GLN A 349 -7.06 -19.63 18.70
C GLN A 349 -6.04 -19.64 17.55
N LEU A 350 -6.07 -18.63 16.68
CA LEU A 350 -5.11 -18.47 15.60
C LEU A 350 -3.69 -18.30 16.14
N GLU A 351 -3.50 -17.51 17.20
CA GLU A 351 -2.20 -17.35 17.87
C GLU A 351 -1.62 -18.69 18.31
N MET A 352 -2.41 -19.50 19.01
CA MET A 352 -1.97 -20.81 19.52
C MET A 352 -1.55 -21.73 18.38
N GLN A 353 -2.32 -21.82 17.29
CA GLN A 353 -1.99 -22.67 16.14
C GLN A 353 -0.66 -22.26 15.47
N LEU A 354 -0.42 -20.95 15.35
CA LEU A 354 0.81 -20.43 14.77
C LEU A 354 2.01 -20.65 15.71
N GLN A 355 1.85 -20.44 17.02
CA GLN A 355 2.91 -20.70 18.00
C GLN A 355 3.25 -22.18 18.13
N ASP A 356 2.26 -23.07 18.07
CA ASP A 356 2.48 -24.52 18.05
C ASP A 356 3.35 -24.92 16.85
N THR A 357 3.12 -24.32 15.68
CA THR A 357 3.92 -24.57 14.48
C THR A 357 5.32 -23.96 14.60
N ALA A 358 5.43 -22.71 15.07
CA ALA A 358 6.68 -22.00 15.23
C ALA A 358 7.63 -22.69 16.24
N THR A 359 7.07 -23.26 17.31
CA THR A 359 7.82 -24.04 18.32
C THR A 359 7.96 -25.51 17.95
N ARG A 360 7.36 -25.95 16.83
CA ARG A 360 7.29 -27.34 16.37
C ARG A 360 6.60 -28.29 17.36
N ALA A 361 5.72 -27.77 18.22
CA ALA A 361 4.89 -28.57 19.11
C ALA A 361 3.81 -29.35 18.32
N ALA A 362 3.19 -28.69 17.33
CA ALA A 362 2.28 -29.31 16.37
C ALA A 362 2.30 -28.53 15.04
N ILE A 363 2.20 -29.22 13.91
CA ILE A 363 2.12 -28.59 12.59
C ILE A 363 0.69 -28.72 12.09
N HIS A 364 0.01 -27.59 11.91
CA HIS A 364 -1.38 -27.54 11.46
C HIS A 364 -1.47 -27.57 9.92
N ASN A 365 -2.62 -28.02 9.40
CA ASN A 365 -2.87 -27.95 7.97
C ASN A 365 -3.09 -26.49 7.57
N PRO A 366 -2.48 -25.97 6.49
CA PRO A 366 -2.75 -24.63 5.99
C PRO A 366 -4.24 -24.33 5.80
N ALA A 367 -5.06 -25.32 5.43
CA ALA A 367 -6.51 -25.16 5.31
C ALA A 367 -7.20 -24.84 6.65
N ASP A 368 -6.68 -25.34 7.77
CA ASP A 368 -7.23 -25.07 9.11
C ASP A 368 -6.89 -23.63 9.54
N ILE A 369 -5.66 -23.17 9.26
CA ILE A 369 -5.23 -21.78 9.51
C ILE A 369 -6.06 -20.80 8.68
N GLN A 370 -6.28 -21.12 7.39
CA GLN A 370 -7.16 -20.34 6.52
C GLN A 370 -8.58 -20.26 7.08
N ALA A 371 -9.15 -21.39 7.52
CA ALA A 371 -10.50 -21.43 8.07
C ALA A 371 -10.64 -20.60 9.36
N THR A 372 -9.69 -20.70 10.29
CA THR A 372 -9.70 -19.91 11.53
C THR A 372 -9.52 -18.41 11.22
N THR A 373 -8.65 -18.07 10.27
CA THR A 373 -8.46 -16.68 9.83
C THR A 373 -9.72 -16.12 9.18
N ASP A 374 -10.35 -16.86 8.27
CA ASP A 374 -11.58 -16.44 7.58
C ASP A 374 -12.72 -16.23 8.58
N GLN A 375 -12.83 -17.10 9.60
CA GLN A 375 -13.79 -16.94 10.68
C GLN A 375 -13.54 -15.64 11.46
N ALA A 376 -12.29 -15.35 11.83
CA ALA A 376 -11.93 -14.12 12.53
C ALA A 376 -12.27 -12.88 11.68
N ILE A 377 -11.88 -12.88 10.39
CA ILE A 377 -12.18 -11.79 9.45
C ILE A 377 -13.68 -11.60 9.27
N ALA A 378 -14.46 -12.68 9.17
CA ALA A 378 -15.91 -12.61 9.00
C ALA A 378 -16.59 -11.94 10.21
N ILE A 379 -16.25 -12.38 11.43
CA ILE A 379 -16.77 -11.78 12.67
C ILE A 379 -16.38 -10.30 12.72
N LEU A 380 -15.12 -9.97 12.45
CA LEU A 380 -14.61 -8.60 12.51
C LEU A 380 -15.28 -7.68 11.48
N LYS A 381 -15.53 -8.16 10.25
CA LYS A 381 -16.20 -7.35 9.22
C LYS A 381 -17.67 -7.06 9.55
N GLU A 382 -18.35 -7.97 10.25
CA GLU A 382 -19.72 -7.76 10.72
C GLU A 382 -19.75 -6.78 11.92
N LEU A 383 -18.76 -6.91 12.80
CA LEU A 383 -18.61 -6.09 14.00
C LEU A 383 -18.17 -4.64 13.68
N LEU A 384 -17.25 -4.46 12.73
CA LEU A 384 -16.66 -3.16 12.38
C LEU A 384 -17.66 -2.25 11.63
N PRO A 385 -17.76 -0.95 12.00
CA PRO A 385 -18.50 0.03 11.22
C PRO A 385 -18.03 0.14 9.76
N ALA A 386 -18.94 0.36 8.82
CA ALA A 386 -18.63 0.40 7.39
C ALA A 386 -17.64 1.52 7.01
N ASP A 387 -17.69 2.65 7.71
CA ASP A 387 -16.77 3.78 7.56
C ASP A 387 -15.32 3.40 7.94
N TRP A 388 -15.12 2.47 8.87
CA TRP A 388 -13.79 2.01 9.28
C TRP A 388 -13.16 1.04 8.28
N GLN A 389 -13.97 0.54 7.33
CA GLN A 389 -13.53 -0.41 6.30
C GLN A 389 -13.12 0.29 4.98
N THR A 390 -13.21 1.62 4.90
CA THR A 390 -12.89 2.37 3.68
C THR A 390 -11.41 2.73 3.60
N GLY A 391 -10.64 1.99 2.79
CA GLY A 391 -9.22 2.29 2.54
C GLY A 391 -9.03 3.55 1.68
N ARG A 392 -8.21 4.50 2.14
CA ARG A 392 -7.82 5.70 1.35
C ARG A 392 -6.75 5.31 0.33
N GLY A 393 -7.14 5.27 -0.94
CA GLY A 393 -6.24 5.01 -2.08
C GLY A 393 -5.38 6.20 -2.45
N ALA A 394 -4.25 6.38 -1.76
CA ALA A 394 -3.06 6.99 -2.34
C ALA A 394 -2.23 5.90 -3.02
N GLY A 395 -1.35 6.23 -3.97
CA GLY A 395 -0.51 5.24 -4.65
C GLY A 395 0.25 4.40 -3.62
N ASP A 396 0.12 3.07 -3.67
CA ASP A 396 0.62 2.18 -2.62
C ASP A 396 2.12 2.40 -2.31
N PHE A 397 2.93 2.73 -3.33
CA PHE A 397 4.34 3.07 -3.17
C PHE A 397 4.59 4.38 -2.40
N ASP A 398 3.73 5.39 -2.56
CA ASP A 398 3.82 6.64 -1.79
C ASP A 398 3.48 6.40 -0.31
N VAL A 399 2.51 5.51 -0.06
CA VAL A 399 2.14 5.08 1.30
C VAL A 399 3.29 4.32 1.94
N ILE A 400 3.89 3.36 1.22
CA ILE A 400 5.08 2.61 1.66
C ILE A 400 6.21 3.58 2.00
N ALA A 401 6.53 4.54 1.13
CA ALA A 401 7.58 5.52 1.36
C ALA A 401 7.31 6.36 2.63
N SER A 402 6.08 6.87 2.80
CA SER A 402 5.68 7.63 3.99
C SER A 402 5.79 6.82 5.29
N LEU A 403 5.42 5.54 5.26
CA LEU A 403 5.54 4.64 6.41
C LEU A 403 7.01 4.36 6.74
N LEU A 404 7.85 4.16 5.73
CA LEU A 404 9.28 3.96 5.95
C LEU A 404 9.98 5.27 6.43
N ASP A 405 9.48 6.46 6.06
CA ASP A 405 9.99 7.73 6.58
C ASP A 405 9.64 7.90 8.07
N GLN A 406 8.43 7.45 8.45
CA GLN A 406 8.03 7.34 9.85
C GLN A 406 8.93 6.34 10.60
N MET A 407 9.32 5.23 9.97
CA MET A 407 10.28 4.28 10.54
C MET A 407 11.64 4.93 10.82
N GLU A 408 12.22 5.69 9.87
CA GLU A 408 13.51 6.35 10.11
C GLU A 408 13.41 7.41 11.22
N THR A 409 12.34 8.21 11.21
CA THR A 409 12.08 9.21 12.25
C THR A 409 11.98 8.54 13.63
N ALA A 410 11.35 7.37 13.70
CA ALA A 410 11.27 6.54 14.89
C ALA A 410 12.64 6.05 15.38
N VAL A 411 13.52 5.62 14.46
CA VAL A 411 14.89 5.23 14.81
C VAL A 411 15.70 6.41 15.32
N ALA A 412 15.56 7.59 14.70
CA ALA A 412 16.25 8.81 15.11
C ALA A 412 15.91 9.24 16.54
N ALA A 413 14.68 9.01 16.96
CA ALA A 413 14.21 9.26 18.32
C ALA A 413 14.61 8.16 19.33
N GLY A 414 15.27 7.07 18.88
CA GLY A 414 15.69 5.94 19.73
C GLY A 414 14.57 4.94 20.01
N GLU A 415 13.51 4.97 19.23
CA GLU A 415 12.24 4.33 19.55
C GLU A 415 11.91 3.19 18.56
N TYR A 416 12.73 2.14 18.56
CA TYR A 416 12.75 1.04 17.57
C TYR A 416 11.44 0.25 17.41
N ALA A 417 10.53 0.29 18.38
CA ALA A 417 9.25 -0.40 18.28
C ALA A 417 8.30 0.19 17.22
N LEU A 418 8.21 1.52 17.06
CA LEU A 418 7.42 2.11 15.95
C LEU A 418 8.17 1.99 14.64
N ALA A 419 9.50 1.99 14.67
CA ALA A 419 10.26 1.68 13.49
C ALA A 419 9.80 0.30 12.96
N GLU A 420 9.68 -0.69 13.86
CA GLU A 420 9.18 -2.01 13.48
C GLU A 420 7.71 -1.99 13.03
N SER A 421 6.83 -1.26 13.74
CA SER A 421 5.42 -1.15 13.34
C SER A 421 5.25 -0.51 11.95
N ALA A 422 5.98 0.58 11.70
CA ALA A 422 5.92 1.31 10.44
C ALA A 422 6.55 0.51 9.29
N ARG A 423 7.66 -0.22 9.55
CA ARG A 423 8.23 -1.19 8.62
C ARG A 423 7.23 -2.29 8.26
N LEU A 424 6.54 -2.86 9.24
CA LEU A 424 5.57 -3.93 9.03
C LEU A 424 4.33 -3.45 8.28
N GLU A 425 3.84 -2.24 8.56
CA GLU A 425 2.73 -1.65 7.81
C GLU A 425 3.16 -1.33 6.37
N ALA A 426 4.39 -0.87 6.16
CA ALA A 426 4.96 -0.69 4.83
C ALA A 426 5.04 -2.04 4.08
N TYR A 427 5.54 -3.09 4.73
CA TYR A 427 5.62 -4.43 4.13
C TYR A 427 4.24 -5.02 3.83
N ALA A 428 3.27 -4.92 4.74
CA ALA A 428 1.91 -5.38 4.46
C ALA A 428 1.23 -4.60 3.35
N THR A 429 1.53 -3.30 3.21
CA THR A 429 1.04 -2.48 2.09
C THR A 429 1.67 -2.94 0.78
N LEU A 430 2.94 -3.34 0.79
CA LEU A 430 3.64 -3.93 -0.35
C LEU A 430 3.01 -5.26 -0.79
N GLU A 431 2.85 -6.22 0.13
CA GLU A 431 2.30 -7.56 -0.12
C GLU A 431 0.87 -7.49 -0.70
N ILE A 432 0.03 -6.63 -0.10
CA ILE A 432 -1.40 -6.55 -0.48
C ILE A 432 -1.61 -5.81 -1.81
N GLY A 433 -0.78 -4.83 -2.13
CA GLY A 433 -0.97 -3.98 -3.30
C GLY A 433 0.04 -4.24 -4.43
N PRO A 434 1.24 -3.66 -4.37
CA PRO A 434 2.27 -3.82 -5.40
C PRO A 434 2.72 -5.26 -5.69
N GLU A 435 2.86 -6.11 -4.69
CA GLU A 435 3.46 -7.44 -4.87
C GLU A 435 2.63 -8.35 -5.77
N ALA A 436 1.30 -8.34 -5.64
CA ALA A 436 0.42 -9.08 -6.54
C ALA A 436 0.70 -8.74 -8.01
N ARG A 437 0.97 -7.47 -8.31
CA ARG A 437 1.36 -7.00 -9.65
C ARG A 437 2.79 -7.44 -9.98
N LEU A 438 3.72 -7.39 -9.04
CA LEU A 438 5.10 -7.85 -9.25
C LEU A 438 5.15 -9.35 -9.57
N ILE A 439 4.35 -10.19 -8.91
CA ILE A 439 4.25 -11.63 -9.20
C ILE A 439 3.86 -11.86 -10.67
N ALA A 440 2.93 -11.04 -11.18
CA ALA A 440 2.45 -11.17 -12.55
C ALA A 440 3.43 -10.62 -13.60
N PHE A 441 4.14 -9.52 -13.29
CA PHE A 441 4.81 -8.70 -14.30
C PHE A 441 6.33 -8.58 -14.12
N ALA A 442 6.82 -8.66 -12.87
CA ALA A 442 8.23 -8.53 -12.54
C ALA A 442 8.64 -9.40 -11.33
N PRO A 443 8.47 -10.74 -11.39
CA PRO A 443 8.70 -11.62 -10.24
C PRO A 443 10.16 -11.58 -9.75
N GLN A 444 11.10 -11.20 -10.61
CA GLN A 444 12.50 -11.01 -10.27
C GLN A 444 12.77 -9.84 -9.30
N ALA A 445 11.82 -8.91 -9.15
CA ALA A 445 11.97 -7.75 -8.27
C ALA A 445 11.59 -8.06 -6.80
N ILE A 446 10.91 -9.19 -6.56
CA ILE A 446 10.40 -9.55 -5.23
C ILE A 446 11.52 -9.94 -4.26
N PRO A 447 12.46 -10.84 -4.59
CA PRO A 447 13.45 -11.30 -3.60
C PRO A 447 14.31 -10.18 -2.98
N PRO A 448 14.82 -9.20 -3.76
CA PRO A 448 15.55 -8.07 -3.17
C PRO A 448 14.73 -7.22 -2.20
N LEU A 449 13.42 -7.06 -2.45
CA LEU A 449 12.51 -6.32 -1.58
C LEU A 449 12.30 -7.07 -0.26
N GLU A 450 11.97 -8.37 -0.34
CA GLU A 450 11.78 -9.23 0.83
C GLU A 450 13.04 -9.24 1.71
N ASP A 451 14.21 -9.41 1.10
CA ASP A 451 15.49 -9.42 1.79
C ASP A 451 15.71 -8.11 2.56
N LEU A 452 15.55 -6.96 1.90
CA LEU A 452 15.76 -5.65 2.52
C LEU A 452 14.71 -5.30 3.59
N PHE A 453 13.47 -5.78 3.46
CA PHE A 453 12.45 -5.61 4.50
C PHE A 453 12.73 -6.46 5.75
N TRP A 454 13.31 -7.66 5.61
CA TRP A 454 13.48 -8.61 6.70
C TRP A 454 14.91 -8.69 7.23
N ASN A 455 15.66 -9.73 6.84
CA ASN A 455 16.96 -10.04 7.44
C ASN A 455 18.14 -9.49 6.64
N GLY A 456 17.93 -9.20 5.36
CA GLY A 456 18.95 -8.77 4.40
C GLY A 456 19.73 -9.95 3.83
N GLN A 457 20.16 -9.79 2.58
CA GLN A 457 21.15 -10.64 1.93
C GLN A 457 22.15 -9.75 1.17
N ALA A 458 23.35 -10.28 0.89
CA ALA A 458 24.43 -9.57 0.19
C ALA A 458 25.03 -8.36 0.94
N GLU A 459 25.06 -7.16 0.34
CA GLU A 459 25.81 -5.98 0.84
C GLU A 459 25.12 -5.18 1.95
N HIS A 460 23.80 -5.36 2.14
CA HIS A 460 23.00 -4.59 3.10
C HIS A 460 22.23 -5.51 4.06
N ALA A 461 22.21 -5.14 5.34
CA ALA A 461 21.39 -5.83 6.34
C ALA A 461 19.91 -5.44 6.18
N GLY A 462 18.97 -6.32 6.50
CA GLY A 462 17.54 -6.02 6.38
C GLY A 462 17.04 -5.10 7.48
N LEU A 463 15.99 -4.34 7.21
CA LEU A 463 15.41 -3.38 8.15
C LEU A 463 14.91 -4.06 9.42
N ALA A 464 14.24 -5.22 9.34
CA ALA A 464 13.78 -5.94 10.53
C ALA A 464 14.96 -6.38 11.42
N TYR A 465 16.06 -6.84 10.82
CA TYR A 465 17.27 -7.21 11.55
C TYR A 465 17.90 -5.99 12.26
N LEU A 466 18.07 -4.88 11.54
CA LEU A 466 18.67 -3.66 12.10
C LEU A 466 17.83 -3.07 13.23
N ILE A 467 16.50 -3.03 13.06
CA ILE A 467 15.59 -2.53 14.09
C ILE A 467 15.63 -3.43 15.34
N ARG A 468 15.67 -4.76 15.16
CA ARG A 468 15.78 -5.72 16.27
C ARG A 468 17.08 -5.55 17.07
N GLN A 469 18.18 -5.23 16.37
CA GLN A 469 19.49 -4.99 17.00
C GLN A 469 19.64 -3.58 17.58
N GLN A 470 18.61 -2.72 17.44
CA GLN A 470 18.68 -1.31 17.82
C GLN A 470 19.88 -0.60 17.16
N ALA A 471 20.09 -0.90 15.87
CA ALA A 471 21.19 -0.35 15.08
C ALA A 471 21.09 1.17 14.94
N THR A 472 22.23 1.83 14.75
CA THR A 472 22.28 3.29 14.70
C THR A 472 21.51 3.86 13.50
N LEU A 473 20.99 5.09 13.61
CA LEU A 473 20.26 5.74 12.51
C LEU A 473 21.00 5.69 11.15
N PRO A 474 22.32 5.93 11.06
CA PRO A 474 23.03 5.83 9.79
C PRO A 474 23.02 4.43 9.16
N GLU A 475 23.03 3.37 9.98
CA GLU A 475 22.98 1.99 9.48
C GLU A 475 21.59 1.67 8.91
N VAL A 476 20.53 2.12 9.60
CA VAL A 476 19.14 1.97 9.11
C VAL A 476 18.94 2.77 7.83
N GLN A 477 19.45 4.00 7.75
CA GLN A 477 19.37 4.85 6.56
C GLN A 477 20.07 4.25 5.34
N ALA A 478 21.21 3.57 5.54
CA ALA A 478 21.90 2.89 4.45
C ALA A 478 21.05 1.76 3.84
N SER A 479 20.44 0.92 4.69
CA SER A 479 19.53 -0.13 4.23
C SER A 479 18.22 0.41 3.67
N ARG A 480 17.71 1.52 4.22
CA ARG A 480 16.52 2.19 3.66
C ARG A 480 16.80 2.74 2.27
N ALA A 481 17.96 3.35 2.03
CA ALA A 481 18.32 3.84 0.70
C ALA A 481 18.40 2.72 -0.34
N ALA A 482 18.96 1.56 0.02
CA ALA A 482 18.94 0.37 -0.83
C ALA A 482 17.51 -0.13 -1.11
N LEU A 483 16.64 -0.09 -0.10
CA LEU A 483 15.23 -0.45 -0.26
C LEU A 483 14.48 0.54 -1.16
N ASP A 484 14.75 1.84 -1.04
CA ASP A 484 14.15 2.86 -1.92
C ASP A 484 14.54 2.65 -3.38
N GLU A 485 15.81 2.29 -3.65
CA GLU A 485 16.25 1.93 -5.00
C GLU A 485 15.52 0.68 -5.52
N ALA A 486 15.39 -0.36 -4.68
CA ALA A 486 14.66 -1.57 -5.05
C ALA A 486 13.17 -1.29 -5.30
N LEU A 487 12.51 -0.48 -4.46
CA LEU A 487 11.12 -0.06 -4.62
C LEU A 487 10.93 0.79 -5.88
N ALA A 488 11.84 1.71 -6.17
CA ALA A 488 11.80 2.51 -7.40
C ALA A 488 11.97 1.63 -8.65
N ASN A 489 12.88 0.65 -8.62
CA ASN A 489 13.05 -0.31 -9.71
C ASN A 489 11.82 -1.22 -9.88
N ALA A 490 11.21 -1.66 -8.79
CA ALA A 490 9.99 -2.46 -8.81
C ALA A 490 8.80 -1.66 -9.36
N GLN A 491 8.63 -0.42 -8.90
CA GLN A 491 7.61 0.49 -9.44
C GLN A 491 7.83 0.75 -10.93
N ALA A 492 9.07 1.02 -11.34
CA ALA A 492 9.43 1.20 -12.75
C ALA A 492 9.16 -0.06 -13.60
N ALA A 493 9.35 -1.27 -13.05
CA ALA A 493 9.04 -2.51 -13.75
C ALA A 493 7.52 -2.76 -13.90
N LEU A 494 6.71 -2.21 -12.98
CA LEU A 494 5.24 -2.25 -13.06
C LEU A 494 4.68 -1.19 -14.02
N THR A 495 5.36 -0.06 -14.15
CA THR A 495 4.97 1.04 -15.04
C THR A 495 5.70 1.01 -16.38
N SER A 496 6.67 0.11 -16.58
CA SER A 496 7.51 0.12 -17.78
C SER A 496 6.69 -0.21 -19.03
N ASP A 497 6.44 0.85 -19.79
CA ASP A 497 6.18 0.89 -21.22
C ASP A 497 6.91 -0.24 -21.95
N SER A 498 6.19 -0.98 -22.79
CA SER A 498 6.73 -2.09 -23.59
C SER A 498 8.08 -1.75 -24.22
N ALA A 499 9.02 -2.69 -24.19
CA ALA A 499 10.38 -2.48 -24.69
C ALA A 499 10.39 -1.75 -26.05
N PRO A 500 11.15 -0.66 -26.24
CA PRO A 500 11.08 0.17 -27.45
C PRO A 500 11.22 -0.62 -28.76
N ALA A 501 12.02 -1.68 -28.74
CA ALA A 501 12.18 -2.59 -29.88
C ALA A 501 10.87 -3.30 -30.27
N VAL A 502 10.04 -3.69 -29.31
CA VAL A 502 8.74 -4.33 -29.54
C VAL A 502 7.76 -3.34 -30.15
N VAL A 503 7.64 -2.15 -29.57
CA VAL A 503 6.75 -1.10 -30.07
C VAL A 503 7.14 -0.70 -31.50
N ALA A 504 8.43 -0.51 -31.76
CA ALA A 504 8.93 -0.25 -33.12
C ALA A 504 8.67 -1.42 -34.08
N THR A 505 8.84 -2.67 -33.64
CA THR A 505 8.58 -3.84 -34.47
C THR A 505 7.08 -3.97 -34.79
N ASN A 506 6.20 -3.79 -33.80
CA ASN A 506 4.75 -3.81 -33.98
C ASN A 506 4.29 -2.69 -34.92
N ALA A 507 4.78 -1.47 -34.72
CA ALA A 507 4.50 -0.35 -35.62
C ALA A 507 4.96 -0.65 -37.06
N GLY A 508 6.16 -1.23 -37.21
CA GLY A 508 6.70 -1.63 -38.51
C GLY A 508 5.88 -2.73 -39.18
N ILE A 509 5.45 -3.75 -38.43
CA ILE A 509 4.59 -4.84 -38.91
C ILE A 509 3.25 -4.29 -39.43
N ILE A 510 2.62 -3.40 -38.67
CA ILE A 510 1.33 -2.80 -39.04
C ILE A 510 1.48 -2.00 -40.33
N VAL A 511 2.44 -1.07 -40.39
CA VAL A 511 2.64 -0.22 -41.56
C VAL A 511 3.08 -1.02 -42.79
N PHE A 512 3.91 -2.05 -42.59
CA PHE A 512 4.28 -2.96 -43.66
C PHE A 512 3.06 -3.68 -44.23
N ARG A 513 2.17 -4.20 -43.37
CA ARG A 513 0.94 -4.87 -43.79
C ARG A 513 0.03 -3.94 -44.58
N GLU A 514 -0.34 -2.80 -44.00
CA GLU A 514 -1.27 -1.86 -44.65
C GLU A 514 -0.66 -1.27 -45.92
N GLY A 515 0.66 -1.04 -45.92
CA GLY A 515 1.41 -0.64 -47.10
C GLY A 515 1.37 -1.70 -48.22
N LEU A 516 1.46 -2.99 -47.88
CA LEU A 516 1.28 -4.06 -48.85
C LEU A 516 -0.14 -4.12 -49.39
N GLU A 517 -1.17 -4.06 -48.54
CA GLU A 517 -2.57 -4.05 -48.96
C GLU A 517 -2.86 -2.87 -49.92
N ALA A 518 -2.38 -1.68 -49.58
CA ALA A 518 -2.40 -0.51 -50.44
C ALA A 518 -1.73 -0.73 -51.82
N VAL A 519 -0.51 -1.29 -51.83
CA VAL A 519 0.24 -1.62 -53.06
C VAL A 519 -0.55 -2.60 -53.93
N LEU A 520 -1.22 -3.57 -53.34
CA LEU A 520 -1.97 -4.62 -54.05
C LEU A 520 -3.28 -4.12 -54.60
N ILE A 521 -4.01 -3.31 -53.83
CA ILE A 521 -5.23 -2.65 -54.31
C ILE A 521 -4.84 -1.77 -55.51
N LEU A 522 -3.80 -0.96 -55.41
CA LEU A 522 -3.30 -0.16 -56.53
C LEU A 522 -2.86 -1.02 -57.71
N ALA A 523 -2.09 -2.09 -57.49
CA ALA A 523 -1.63 -2.98 -58.55
C ALA A 523 -2.82 -3.62 -59.28
N SER A 524 -3.84 -4.08 -58.56
CA SER A 524 -5.06 -4.68 -59.13
C SER A 524 -5.88 -3.66 -59.95
N LEU A 525 -6.08 -2.45 -59.41
CA LEU A 525 -6.77 -1.37 -60.09
C LEU A 525 -5.97 -0.92 -61.33
N MET A 526 -4.65 -0.82 -61.25
CA MET A 526 -3.78 -0.41 -62.36
C MET A 526 -3.63 -1.49 -63.45
N ALA A 527 -3.72 -2.77 -63.09
CA ALA A 527 -3.72 -3.89 -64.02
C ALA A 527 -4.94 -3.84 -64.97
N SER A 528 -6.07 -3.30 -64.51
CA SER A 528 -7.27 -3.10 -65.34
C SER A 528 -7.08 -2.08 -66.48
N PHE A 529 -6.02 -1.26 -66.44
CA PHE A 529 -5.70 -0.22 -67.44
C PHE A 529 -4.48 -0.58 -68.32
N LYS A 530 -4.21 -1.87 -68.56
CA LYS A 530 -3.00 -2.35 -69.28
C LYS A 530 -2.98 -2.00 -70.80
N ALA A 531 -4.14 -1.76 -71.42
CA ALA A 531 -4.25 -1.41 -72.84
C ALA A 531 -3.67 -0.01 -73.15
N ALA A 532 -2.95 0.14 -74.28
CA ALA A 532 -2.23 1.36 -74.66
C ALA A 532 -3.12 2.62 -74.70
N GLU A 533 -4.37 2.48 -75.16
CA GLU A 533 -5.36 3.57 -75.26
C GLU A 533 -5.83 4.11 -73.90
N ARG A 534 -5.78 3.30 -72.84
CA ARG A 534 -6.30 3.66 -71.50
C ARG A 534 -5.21 4.09 -70.52
N ARG A 535 -3.96 4.18 -70.95
CA ARG A 535 -2.80 4.52 -70.11
C ARG A 535 -2.89 5.92 -69.50
N HIS A 536 -3.56 6.86 -70.17
CA HIS A 536 -3.80 8.23 -69.69
C HIS A 536 -4.68 8.29 -68.42
N LEU A 537 -5.51 7.26 -68.19
CA LEU A 537 -6.41 7.14 -67.02
C LEU A 537 -5.68 6.74 -65.73
N ARG A 538 -4.37 6.43 -65.79
CA ARG A 538 -3.54 6.11 -64.61
C ARG A 538 -3.15 7.34 -63.79
N ARG A 539 -3.00 8.50 -64.44
CA ARG A 539 -2.62 9.77 -63.79
C ARG A 539 -3.59 10.21 -62.67
N PRO A 540 -4.93 10.27 -62.89
CA PRO A 540 -5.86 10.63 -61.83
C PRO A 540 -5.83 9.66 -60.64
N MET A 541 -5.61 8.37 -60.89
CA MET A 541 -5.51 7.34 -59.84
C MET A 541 -4.30 7.60 -58.92
N TRP A 542 -3.12 7.85 -59.50
CA TRP A 542 -1.92 8.20 -58.74
C TRP A 542 -2.06 9.52 -57.98
N LEU A 543 -2.74 10.51 -58.58
CA LEU A 543 -3.04 11.77 -57.91
C LEU A 543 -3.94 11.56 -56.69
N GLY A 544 -4.97 10.70 -56.82
CA GLY A 544 -5.83 10.30 -55.71
C GLY A 544 -5.07 9.58 -54.59
N ALA A 545 -4.21 8.63 -54.95
CA ALA A 545 -3.35 7.90 -54.01
C ALA A 545 -2.37 8.83 -53.27
N ALA A 546 -1.73 9.76 -53.98
CA ALA A 546 -0.82 10.74 -53.37
C ALA A 546 -1.57 11.68 -52.42
N LEU A 547 -2.77 12.14 -52.81
CA LEU A 547 -3.62 12.97 -51.94
C LEU A 547 -4.06 12.21 -50.68
N ALA A 548 -4.38 10.92 -50.80
CA ALA A 548 -4.72 10.07 -49.67
C ALA A 548 -3.55 9.86 -48.71
N PHE A 549 -2.33 9.71 -49.23
CA PHE A 549 -1.14 9.62 -48.40
C PHE A 549 -0.91 10.91 -47.59
N VAL A 550 -0.99 12.07 -48.23
CA VAL A 550 -0.90 13.38 -47.55
C VAL A 550 -2.03 13.54 -46.53
N ALA A 551 -3.26 13.15 -46.87
CA ALA A 551 -4.39 13.18 -45.95
C ALA A 551 -4.16 12.29 -44.73
N SER A 552 -3.54 11.10 -44.90
CA SER A 552 -3.23 10.20 -43.78
C SER A 552 -2.19 10.80 -42.83
N ILE A 553 -1.17 11.50 -43.37
CA ILE A 553 -0.21 12.27 -42.56
C ILE A 553 -0.92 13.40 -41.79
N ALA A 554 -1.85 14.11 -42.44
CA ALA A 554 -2.64 15.14 -41.76
C ALA A 554 -3.51 14.55 -40.64
N THR A 555 -4.15 13.41 -40.87
CA THR A 555 -4.92 12.69 -39.85
C THR A 555 -4.05 12.27 -38.67
N TRP A 556 -2.82 11.80 -38.93
CA TRP A 556 -1.84 11.49 -37.88
C TRP A 556 -1.54 12.69 -37.00
N LEU A 557 -1.21 13.84 -37.62
CA LEU A 557 -0.89 15.07 -36.88
C LEU A 557 -2.08 15.54 -36.04
N LEU A 558 -3.30 15.49 -36.60
CA LEU A 558 -4.53 15.83 -35.87
C LEU A 558 -4.79 14.88 -34.69
N ALA A 559 -4.54 13.58 -34.87
CA ALA A 559 -4.69 12.59 -33.81
C ALA A 559 -3.64 12.80 -32.69
N GLN A 560 -2.41 13.15 -33.04
CA GLN A 560 -1.36 13.52 -32.09
C GLN A 560 -1.73 14.72 -31.23
N GLU A 561 -2.20 15.81 -31.86
CA GLU A 561 -2.67 16.99 -31.14
C GLU A 561 -3.83 16.65 -30.18
N LEU A 562 -4.78 15.83 -30.64
CA LEU A 562 -5.88 15.36 -29.80
C LEU A 562 -5.38 14.55 -28.60
N LEU A 563 -4.44 13.62 -28.79
CA LEU A 563 -3.85 12.85 -27.68
C LEU A 563 -3.07 13.74 -26.72
N ALA A 564 -2.30 14.71 -27.22
CA ALA A 564 -1.56 15.66 -26.39
C ALA A 564 -2.50 16.45 -25.47
N THR A 565 -3.69 16.87 -25.95
CA THR A 565 -4.70 17.53 -25.10
C THR A 565 -5.29 16.62 -24.02
N LEU A 566 -5.27 15.30 -24.23
CA LEU A 566 -5.81 14.30 -23.33
C LEU A 566 -4.73 13.64 -22.45
N ALA A 567 -3.45 13.97 -22.62
CA ALA A 567 -2.32 13.37 -21.91
C ALA A 567 -2.44 13.43 -20.38
N ARG A 568 -3.19 14.41 -19.84
CA ARG A 568 -3.49 14.52 -18.39
C ARG A 568 -4.21 13.30 -17.80
N TYR A 569 -4.82 12.47 -18.63
CA TYR A 569 -5.55 11.28 -18.21
C TYR A 569 -4.65 10.02 -18.12
N GLY A 570 -3.38 10.13 -18.51
CA GLY A 570 -2.35 9.09 -18.33
C GLY A 570 -2.77 7.71 -18.82
N GLU A 571 -2.47 6.67 -18.03
CA GLU A 571 -2.76 5.26 -18.29
C GLU A 571 -4.25 4.96 -18.54
N ARG A 572 -5.17 5.76 -17.96
CA ARG A 572 -6.61 5.59 -18.22
C ARG A 572 -6.98 5.93 -19.65
N LEU A 573 -6.28 6.90 -20.27
CA LEU A 573 -6.49 7.21 -21.68
C LEU A 573 -6.03 6.05 -22.56
N GLU A 574 -4.86 5.47 -22.24
CA GLU A 574 -4.32 4.32 -22.94
C GLU A 574 -5.26 3.12 -22.88
N ALA A 575 -5.82 2.83 -21.69
CA ALA A 575 -6.81 1.76 -21.50
C ALA A 575 -8.03 1.91 -22.44
N VAL A 576 -8.52 3.14 -22.62
CA VAL A 576 -9.69 3.44 -23.47
C VAL A 576 -9.31 3.40 -24.95
N VAL A 577 -8.20 4.03 -25.33
CA VAL A 577 -7.75 4.11 -26.72
C VAL A 577 -7.41 2.71 -27.25
N SER A 578 -6.74 1.88 -26.46
CA SER A 578 -6.39 0.52 -26.82
C SER A 578 -7.61 -0.39 -26.98
N LEU A 579 -8.64 -0.24 -26.12
CA LEU A 579 -9.93 -0.91 -26.30
C LEU A 579 -10.63 -0.51 -27.61
N ILE A 580 -10.66 0.79 -27.92
CA ILE A 580 -11.24 1.28 -29.18
C ILE A 580 -10.49 0.68 -30.37
N ALA A 581 -9.15 0.63 -30.30
CA ALA A 581 -8.33 0.03 -31.34
C ALA A 581 -8.63 -1.48 -31.52
N ILE A 582 -8.76 -2.25 -30.44
CA ILE A 582 -9.18 -3.67 -30.50
C ILE A 582 -10.58 -3.81 -31.10
N ALA A 583 -11.54 -2.99 -30.68
CA ALA A 583 -12.92 -3.03 -31.18
C ALA A 583 -12.97 -2.74 -32.69
N VAL A 584 -12.21 -1.74 -33.16
CA VAL A 584 -12.06 -1.40 -34.58
C VAL A 584 -11.38 -2.55 -35.33
N LEU A 585 -10.31 -3.14 -34.77
CA LEU A 585 -9.61 -4.29 -35.37
C LEU A 585 -10.54 -5.49 -35.54
N LEU A 586 -11.32 -5.84 -34.51
CA LEU A 586 -12.32 -6.91 -34.55
C LEU A 586 -13.42 -6.61 -35.57
N LEU A 587 -13.87 -5.35 -35.65
CA LEU A 587 -14.89 -4.91 -36.62
C LEU A 587 -14.41 -5.09 -38.07
N ILE A 588 -13.17 -4.67 -38.37
CA ILE A 588 -12.56 -4.73 -39.70
C ILE A 588 -12.24 -6.19 -40.08
N THR A 589 -11.73 -6.97 -39.14
CA THR A 589 -11.39 -8.39 -39.33
C THR A 589 -12.65 -9.24 -39.53
N ASN A 590 -13.79 -8.84 -38.95
CA ASN A 590 -15.05 -9.53 -39.13
C ASN A 590 -15.70 -9.25 -40.49
N TRP A 591 -15.52 -10.19 -41.41
CA TRP A 591 -16.09 -10.18 -42.77
C TRP A 591 -17.62 -9.95 -42.85
N PHE A 592 -18.37 -10.27 -41.79
CA PHE A 592 -19.84 -10.08 -41.73
C PHE A 592 -20.25 -8.61 -41.89
N PHE A 593 -19.51 -7.66 -41.32
CA PHE A 593 -19.81 -6.23 -41.42
C PHE A 593 -19.58 -5.67 -42.83
N HIS A 594 -18.56 -6.18 -43.51
CA HIS A 594 -18.18 -5.70 -44.84
C HIS A 594 -19.25 -5.98 -45.90
N LYS A 595 -20.04 -7.05 -45.71
CA LYS A 595 -21.11 -7.44 -46.64
C LYS A 595 -22.45 -6.74 -46.41
N VAL A 596 -22.73 -6.26 -45.19
CA VAL A 596 -24.05 -5.72 -44.82
C VAL A 596 -24.15 -4.21 -45.03
N TYR A 597 -23.05 -3.45 -44.90
CA TYR A 597 -23.10 -1.98 -44.96
C TYR A 597 -22.54 -1.35 -46.25
N TRP A 598 -21.47 -1.88 -46.84
CA TRP A 598 -20.73 -1.17 -47.90
C TRP A 598 -21.27 -1.37 -49.32
N THR A 599 -21.98 -2.46 -49.60
CA THR A 599 -22.51 -2.74 -50.95
C THR A 599 -23.65 -1.80 -51.37
N GLY A 600 -24.39 -1.22 -50.42
CA GLY A 600 -25.48 -0.28 -50.69
C GLY A 600 -25.02 1.17 -50.92
N TRP A 601 -23.99 1.61 -50.20
CA TRP A 601 -23.53 3.00 -50.25
C TRP A 601 -22.80 3.35 -51.55
N MET A 602 -21.96 2.44 -52.08
CA MET A 602 -21.24 2.65 -53.35
C MET A 602 -22.16 2.65 -54.58
N ALA A 603 -23.25 1.88 -54.55
CA ALA A 603 -24.24 1.86 -55.63
C ALA A 603 -24.92 3.23 -55.81
N ASN A 604 -25.19 3.93 -54.69
CA ASN A 604 -25.85 5.23 -54.69
C ASN A 604 -24.89 6.38 -55.05
N PHE A 605 -23.64 6.33 -54.58
CA PHE A 605 -22.62 7.34 -54.90
C PHE A 605 -22.29 7.41 -56.40
N HIS A 606 -22.22 6.26 -57.08
CA HIS A 606 -22.00 6.17 -58.52
C HIS A 606 -23.22 6.55 -59.37
N ALA A 607 -24.43 6.50 -58.82
CA ALA A 607 -25.65 6.92 -59.51
C ALA A 607 -25.77 8.46 -59.55
N GLN A 608 -25.35 9.14 -58.48
CA GLN A 608 -25.51 10.60 -58.32
C GLN A 608 -24.46 11.41 -59.11
N LYS A 609 -23.22 10.92 -59.21
CA LYS A 609 -22.10 11.61 -59.91
C LYS A 609 -22.21 11.59 -61.45
N ARG A 610 -22.93 10.60 -62.02
CA ARG A 610 -23.22 10.50 -63.46
C ARG A 610 -24.20 11.58 -63.94
N ARG A 611 -24.94 12.22 -63.04
CA ARG A 611 -25.95 13.24 -63.37
C ARG A 611 -25.42 14.68 -63.42
N LEU A 612 -24.24 14.97 -62.86
CA LEU A 612 -23.80 16.35 -62.58
C LEU A 612 -22.56 16.81 -63.36
N LEU A 613 -21.85 15.95 -64.08
CA LEU A 613 -20.57 16.27 -64.74
C LEU A 613 -20.49 15.63 -66.13
N GLY A 614 -19.83 16.30 -67.08
CA GLY A 614 -19.54 15.75 -68.41
C GLY A 614 -18.82 14.40 -68.35
N ALA A 615 -19.09 13.51 -69.31
CA ALA A 615 -18.70 12.09 -69.23
C ALA A 615 -17.20 11.86 -68.98
N GLN A 616 -16.32 12.69 -69.54
CA GLN A 616 -14.87 12.56 -69.43
C GLN A 616 -14.33 13.10 -68.08
N THR A 617 -14.84 14.26 -67.62
CA THR A 617 -14.47 14.86 -66.33
C THR A 617 -14.99 14.04 -65.16
N SER A 618 -16.21 13.48 -65.27
CA SER A 618 -16.82 12.59 -64.28
C SER A 618 -16.02 11.30 -64.10
N LEU A 619 -15.48 10.74 -65.19
CA LEU A 619 -14.60 9.57 -65.15
C LEU A 619 -13.26 9.89 -64.48
N TRP A 620 -12.63 11.02 -64.83
CA TRP A 620 -11.34 11.42 -64.27
C TRP A 620 -11.42 11.67 -62.75
N LEU A 621 -12.43 12.42 -62.30
CA LEU A 621 -12.74 12.64 -60.88
C LEU A 621 -13.19 11.36 -60.17
N GLY A 622 -13.87 10.45 -60.87
CA GLY A 622 -14.27 9.15 -60.35
C GLY A 622 -13.07 8.26 -60.03
N LEU A 623 -12.08 8.22 -60.93
CA LEU A 623 -10.83 7.46 -60.75
C LEU A 623 -9.94 8.08 -59.67
N MET A 624 -9.88 9.40 -59.58
CA MET A 624 -9.16 10.09 -58.50
C MET A 624 -9.77 9.78 -57.14
N VAL A 625 -11.11 9.87 -57.00
CA VAL A 625 -11.79 9.51 -55.75
C VAL A 625 -11.60 8.03 -55.43
N LEU A 626 -11.67 7.14 -56.42
CA LEU A 626 -11.45 5.71 -56.20
C LEU A 626 -10.04 5.43 -55.68
N GLY A 627 -9.01 6.05 -56.27
CA GLY A 627 -7.63 5.95 -55.80
C GLY A 627 -7.45 6.53 -54.39
N PHE A 628 -8.09 7.67 -54.12
CA PHE A 628 -8.09 8.31 -52.81
C PHE A 628 -8.71 7.40 -51.74
N THR A 629 -9.96 6.96 -51.92
CA THR A 629 -10.68 6.15 -50.93
C THR A 629 -10.02 4.81 -50.68
N SER A 630 -9.39 4.23 -51.71
CA SER A 630 -8.70 2.95 -51.60
C SER A 630 -7.46 3.04 -50.71
N ILE A 631 -6.66 4.10 -50.86
CA ILE A 631 -5.43 4.29 -50.07
C ILE A 631 -5.69 4.94 -48.72
N TYR A 632 -6.63 5.89 -48.65
CA TYR A 632 -6.93 6.61 -47.42
C TYR A 632 -7.52 5.69 -46.35
N ARG A 633 -8.25 4.63 -46.76
CA ARG A 633 -8.73 3.62 -45.82
C ARG A 633 -7.57 2.92 -45.09
N GLU A 634 -6.61 2.38 -45.84
CA GLU A 634 -5.45 1.67 -45.27
C GLU A 634 -4.59 2.64 -44.42
N GLY A 635 -4.44 3.89 -44.88
CA GLY A 635 -3.74 4.94 -44.14
C GLY A 635 -4.46 5.35 -42.85
N PHE A 636 -5.79 5.44 -42.86
CA PHE A 636 -6.61 5.73 -41.69
C PHE A 636 -6.54 4.60 -40.66
N GLU A 637 -6.64 3.34 -41.10
CA GLU A 637 -6.48 2.16 -40.25
C GLU A 637 -5.08 2.14 -39.61
N SER A 638 -4.02 2.41 -40.38
CA SER A 638 -2.65 2.55 -39.87
C SER A 638 -2.57 3.61 -38.77
N VAL A 639 -3.12 4.80 -39.00
CA VAL A 639 -3.07 5.92 -38.04
C VAL A 639 -3.74 5.57 -36.72
N LEU A 640 -4.89 4.87 -36.76
CA LEU A 640 -5.61 4.45 -35.55
C LEU A 640 -4.80 3.46 -34.72
N PHE A 641 -4.19 2.45 -35.34
CA PHE A 641 -3.38 1.48 -34.61
C PHE A 641 -2.10 2.07 -34.05
N LEU A 642 -1.46 2.95 -34.82
CA LEU A 642 -0.25 3.63 -34.38
C LEU A 642 -0.52 4.58 -33.20
N GLN A 643 -1.73 5.13 -33.02
CA GLN A 643 -2.05 5.93 -31.83
C GLN A 643 -1.96 5.13 -30.54
N ALA A 644 -2.42 3.87 -30.54
CA ALA A 644 -2.31 3.01 -29.36
C ALA A 644 -0.83 2.75 -29.02
N LEU A 645 0.00 2.47 -30.02
CA LEU A 645 1.45 2.26 -29.85
C LEU A 645 2.22 3.53 -29.44
N VAL A 646 1.72 4.72 -29.79
CA VAL A 646 2.30 6.00 -29.35
C VAL A 646 2.09 6.22 -27.87
N LEU A 647 0.93 5.83 -27.33
CA LEU A 647 0.68 5.89 -25.91
C LEU A 647 1.56 4.90 -25.14
N GLU A 648 1.83 3.73 -25.74
CA GLU A 648 2.60 2.64 -25.13
C GLU A 648 4.12 2.82 -25.18
N GLY A 649 4.70 3.48 -26.19
CA GLY A 649 6.16 3.58 -26.34
C GLY A 649 6.69 4.89 -26.91
N GLY A 650 5.81 5.88 -27.06
CA GLY A 650 6.17 7.22 -27.50
C GLY A 650 6.37 7.39 -29.01
N THR A 651 6.23 8.64 -29.46
CA THR A 651 6.22 9.02 -30.88
C THR A 651 7.48 8.64 -31.64
N ALA A 652 8.66 8.83 -31.04
CA ALA A 652 9.94 8.60 -31.71
C ALA A 652 10.16 7.11 -32.05
N VAL A 653 9.81 6.22 -31.10
CA VAL A 653 9.93 4.76 -31.27
C VAL A 653 8.97 4.29 -32.35
N VAL A 654 7.71 4.74 -32.32
CA VAL A 654 6.70 4.39 -33.33
C VAL A 654 7.14 4.85 -34.73
N LEU A 655 7.64 6.08 -34.88
CA LEU A 655 8.12 6.59 -36.17
C LEU A 655 9.30 5.78 -36.74
N SER A 656 10.18 5.24 -35.88
CA SER A 656 11.26 4.35 -36.32
C SER A 656 10.70 3.05 -36.93
N GLY A 657 9.66 2.48 -36.30
CA GLY A 657 8.92 1.34 -36.82
C GLY A 657 8.20 1.66 -38.13
N VAL A 658 7.49 2.80 -38.19
CA VAL A 658 6.82 3.29 -39.40
C VAL A 658 7.80 3.40 -40.57
N ALA A 659 8.99 3.95 -40.34
CA ALA A 659 10.02 4.08 -41.37
C ALA A 659 10.47 2.70 -41.90
N LEU A 660 10.70 1.72 -41.02
CA LEU A 660 11.04 0.35 -41.41
C LEU A 660 9.91 -0.33 -42.18
N GLY A 661 8.67 -0.17 -41.73
CA GLY A 661 7.48 -0.73 -42.38
C GLY A 661 7.25 -0.14 -43.78
N LEU A 662 7.34 1.19 -43.91
CA LEU A 662 7.23 1.89 -45.19
C LEU A 662 8.35 1.48 -46.15
N LEU A 663 9.59 1.35 -45.66
CA LEU A 663 10.71 0.88 -46.47
C LEU A 663 10.45 -0.52 -47.02
N GLY A 664 9.98 -1.45 -46.17
CA GLY A 664 9.61 -2.80 -46.58
C GLY A 664 8.49 -2.81 -47.62
N ALA A 665 7.42 -2.04 -47.39
CA ALA A 665 6.30 -1.95 -48.32
C ALA A 665 6.72 -1.33 -49.66
N PHE A 666 7.58 -0.31 -49.63
CA PHE A 666 8.14 0.32 -50.82
C PHE A 666 8.99 -0.66 -51.64
N LEU A 667 9.90 -1.41 -51.02
CA LEU A 667 10.72 -2.42 -51.69
C LEU A 667 9.87 -3.47 -52.40
N ILE A 668 8.84 -4.01 -51.74
CA ILE A 668 7.93 -4.97 -52.36
C ILE A 668 7.10 -4.29 -53.45
N GLY A 669 6.62 -3.07 -53.25
CA GLY A 669 5.92 -2.29 -54.27
C GLY A 669 6.74 -2.14 -55.56
N VAL A 670 8.02 -1.77 -55.44
CA VAL A 670 8.93 -1.66 -56.59
C VAL A 670 9.05 -3.00 -57.30
N ILE A 671 9.24 -4.11 -56.57
CA ILE A 671 9.30 -5.47 -57.16
C ILE A 671 8.03 -5.78 -57.95
N VAL A 672 6.85 -5.51 -57.39
CA VAL A 672 5.56 -5.80 -58.04
C VAL A 672 5.37 -4.98 -59.32
N PHE A 673 5.63 -3.68 -59.26
CA PHE A 673 5.39 -2.78 -60.38
C PHE A 673 6.48 -2.86 -61.47
N ALA A 674 7.74 -3.11 -61.11
CA ALA A 674 8.86 -3.21 -62.04
C ALA A 674 8.95 -4.58 -62.73
N LEU A 675 8.73 -5.68 -62.00
CA LEU A 675 8.84 -7.04 -62.56
C LEU A 675 7.52 -7.56 -63.14
N GLN A 676 6.43 -6.79 -63.06
CA GLN A 676 5.10 -7.21 -63.48
C GLN A 676 4.70 -8.59 -62.92
N ALA A 677 5.28 -8.91 -61.76
CA ALA A 677 5.21 -10.22 -61.14
C ALA A 677 3.77 -10.48 -60.68
N HIS A 678 3.24 -11.64 -61.06
CA HIS A 678 1.95 -12.08 -60.56
C HIS A 678 2.15 -12.61 -59.13
N LEU A 679 1.96 -11.73 -58.14
CA LEU A 679 1.93 -12.17 -56.75
C LEU A 679 0.78 -13.17 -56.56
N PRO A 680 0.99 -14.30 -55.86
CA PRO A 680 -0.06 -15.23 -55.52
C PRO A 680 -0.99 -14.58 -54.48
N TYR A 681 -1.95 -13.79 -54.97
CA TYR A 681 -2.88 -12.98 -54.17
C TYR A 681 -3.48 -13.73 -52.98
N ARG A 682 -3.84 -15.01 -53.19
CA ARG A 682 -4.39 -15.89 -52.16
C ARG A 682 -3.42 -16.19 -51.01
N LYS A 683 -2.13 -16.40 -51.27
CA LYS A 683 -1.14 -16.73 -50.22
C LYS A 683 -0.84 -15.53 -49.34
N MET A 684 -0.78 -14.36 -49.96
CA MET A 684 -0.48 -13.11 -49.30
C MET A 684 -1.66 -12.59 -48.48
N LEU A 685 -2.91 -12.77 -48.92
CA LEU A 685 -4.08 -12.52 -48.07
C LEU A 685 -4.11 -13.43 -46.82
N ILE A 686 -3.66 -14.68 -46.94
CA ILE A 686 -3.55 -15.59 -45.78
C ILE A 686 -2.44 -15.08 -44.85
N PHE A 687 -1.28 -14.68 -45.41
CA PHE A 687 -0.17 -14.13 -44.64
C PHE A 687 -0.58 -12.86 -43.87
N THR A 688 -1.23 -11.89 -44.53
CA THR A 688 -1.69 -10.68 -43.85
C THR A 688 -2.80 -10.97 -42.83
N GLY A 689 -3.70 -11.93 -43.11
CA GLY A 689 -4.71 -12.38 -42.15
C GLY A 689 -4.12 -13.03 -40.88
N VAL A 690 -3.08 -13.85 -41.01
CA VAL A 690 -2.36 -14.43 -39.86
C VAL A 690 -1.67 -13.33 -39.05
N LEU A 691 -1.07 -12.36 -39.72
CA LEU A 691 -0.41 -11.22 -39.08
C LEU A 691 -1.39 -10.36 -38.26
N ILE A 692 -2.60 -10.13 -38.79
CA ILE A 692 -3.69 -9.46 -38.06
C ILE A 692 -4.08 -10.25 -36.81
N GLY A 693 -4.26 -11.57 -36.95
CA GLY A 693 -4.59 -12.44 -35.81
C GLY A 693 -3.52 -12.38 -34.73
N PHE A 694 -2.25 -12.34 -35.13
CA PHE A 694 -1.12 -12.17 -34.21
C PHE A 694 -1.17 -10.82 -33.49
N VAL A 695 -1.24 -9.70 -34.22
CA VAL A 695 -1.29 -8.34 -33.64
C VAL A 695 -2.49 -8.18 -32.70
N LEU A 696 -3.65 -8.74 -33.06
CA LEU A 696 -4.84 -8.74 -32.20
C LEU A 696 -4.55 -9.42 -30.86
N LEU A 697 -3.90 -10.58 -30.85
CA LEU A 697 -3.59 -11.30 -29.61
C LEU A 697 -2.63 -10.50 -28.72
N VAL A 698 -1.60 -9.90 -29.31
CA VAL A 698 -0.66 -9.04 -28.59
C VAL A 698 -1.39 -7.82 -28.01
N MET A 699 -2.20 -7.13 -28.81
CA MET A 699 -2.98 -5.98 -28.34
C MET A 699 -3.95 -6.35 -27.22
N VAL A 700 -4.67 -7.47 -27.35
CA VAL A 700 -5.59 -7.94 -26.29
C VAL A 700 -4.83 -8.23 -25.00
N GLY A 701 -3.64 -8.81 -25.09
CA GLY A 701 -2.75 -9.04 -23.95
C GLY A 701 -2.32 -7.75 -23.27
N ASN A 702 -1.74 -6.81 -24.03
CA ASN A 702 -1.28 -5.52 -23.51
C ASN A 702 -2.43 -4.66 -22.99
N THR A 703 -3.59 -4.62 -23.66
CA THR A 703 -4.77 -3.91 -23.14
C THR A 703 -5.26 -4.52 -21.83
N THR A 704 -5.23 -5.85 -21.71
CA THR A 704 -5.59 -6.53 -20.45
C THR A 704 -4.63 -6.13 -19.32
N HIS A 705 -3.33 -6.09 -19.61
CA HIS A 705 -2.32 -5.59 -18.68
C HIS A 705 -2.61 -4.15 -18.24
N VAL A 706 -2.80 -3.22 -19.19
CA VAL A 706 -3.11 -1.81 -18.87
C VAL A 706 -4.39 -1.70 -18.04
N TRP A 707 -5.41 -2.50 -18.33
CA TRP A 707 -6.65 -2.53 -17.54
C TRP A 707 -6.47 -3.05 -16.11
N GLN A 708 -5.55 -3.98 -15.90
CA GLN A 708 -5.17 -4.47 -14.58
C GLN A 708 -4.36 -3.40 -13.82
N VAL A 709 -3.45 -2.69 -14.50
CA VAL A 709 -2.65 -1.60 -13.92
C VAL A 709 -3.54 -0.45 -13.43
N VAL A 710 -4.53 -0.02 -14.24
CA VAL A 710 -5.46 1.06 -13.85
C VAL A 710 -6.59 0.61 -12.90
N GLY A 711 -6.64 -0.68 -12.53
CA GLY A 711 -7.62 -1.25 -11.62
C GLY A 711 -9.03 -1.45 -12.19
N TRP A 712 -9.19 -1.47 -13.52
CA TRP A 712 -10.48 -1.72 -14.18
C TRP A 712 -10.79 -3.21 -14.33
N LEU A 713 -9.76 -4.04 -14.28
CA LEU A 713 -9.88 -5.49 -14.33
C LEU A 713 -9.21 -6.12 -13.09
N PRO A 714 -9.83 -7.13 -12.45
CA PRO A 714 -9.16 -7.87 -11.39
C PRO A 714 -7.89 -8.56 -11.89
N LEU A 715 -6.96 -8.78 -10.97
CA LEU A 715 -5.67 -9.41 -11.22
C LEU A 715 -5.58 -10.72 -10.42
N HIS A 716 -5.74 -11.85 -11.10
CA HIS A 716 -5.55 -13.18 -10.52
C HIS A 716 -4.33 -13.89 -11.14
N PRO A 717 -3.13 -13.72 -10.56
CA PRO A 717 -1.92 -14.37 -11.07
C PRO A 717 -1.92 -15.88 -10.80
N ILE A 718 -1.47 -16.65 -11.79
CA ILE A 718 -1.32 -18.11 -11.70
C ILE A 718 0.06 -18.41 -11.12
N ARG A 719 0.15 -18.48 -9.78
CA ARG A 719 1.43 -18.64 -9.06
C ARG A 719 2.24 -19.88 -9.46
N SER A 720 1.58 -20.95 -9.93
CA SER A 720 2.25 -22.18 -10.38
C SER A 720 2.85 -22.10 -11.80
N LEU A 721 2.55 -21.04 -12.55
CA LEU A 721 2.96 -20.88 -13.93
C LEU A 721 3.79 -19.61 -14.10
N GLN A 722 5.07 -19.77 -14.40
CA GLN A 722 5.97 -18.66 -14.71
C GLN A 722 6.32 -18.66 -16.19
N PHE A 723 6.09 -17.53 -16.86
CA PHE A 723 6.57 -17.33 -18.23
C PHE A 723 7.93 -16.64 -18.23
N PRO A 724 8.83 -16.98 -19.16
CA PRO A 724 10.00 -16.17 -19.41
C PRO A 724 9.61 -14.73 -19.74
N PHE A 725 10.39 -13.75 -19.27
CA PHE A 725 10.14 -12.31 -19.48
C PHE A 725 9.81 -11.96 -20.94
N TRP A 726 10.52 -12.57 -21.90
CA TRP A 726 10.31 -12.33 -23.33
C TRP A 726 8.89 -12.67 -23.82
N VAL A 727 8.16 -13.57 -23.16
CA VAL A 727 6.79 -13.93 -23.54
C VAL A 727 5.84 -12.73 -23.30
N GLY A 728 5.93 -12.10 -22.13
CA GLY A 728 5.18 -10.89 -21.83
C GLY A 728 5.58 -9.75 -22.76
N THR A 729 6.89 -9.54 -22.94
CA THR A 729 7.42 -8.47 -23.79
C THR A 729 6.98 -8.57 -25.25
N TRP A 730 7.04 -9.76 -25.88
CA TRP A 730 6.76 -9.91 -27.32
C TRP A 730 5.31 -10.26 -27.65
N PHE A 731 4.62 -10.95 -26.75
CA PHE A 731 3.29 -11.50 -27.02
C PHE A 731 2.18 -10.86 -26.18
N GLY A 732 2.54 -9.98 -25.23
CA GLY A 732 1.59 -9.41 -24.27
C GLY A 732 0.94 -10.47 -23.38
N THR A 733 1.58 -11.64 -23.25
CA THR A 733 1.02 -12.78 -22.54
C THR A 733 1.61 -12.86 -21.15
N PHE A 734 0.77 -12.60 -20.15
CA PHE A 734 1.10 -12.64 -18.75
C PHE A 734 0.41 -13.83 -18.07
N PRO A 735 0.96 -14.40 -16.99
CA PRO A 735 0.38 -15.55 -16.29
C PRO A 735 -0.82 -15.13 -15.41
N THR A 736 -1.82 -14.47 -16.01
CA THR A 736 -3.07 -14.07 -15.36
C THR A 736 -4.25 -14.79 -16.01
N TRP A 737 -5.25 -15.17 -15.20
CA TRP A 737 -6.44 -15.85 -15.72
C TRP A 737 -7.19 -14.98 -16.72
N GLU A 738 -7.35 -13.69 -16.42
CA GLU A 738 -8.04 -12.73 -17.29
C GLU A 738 -7.31 -12.55 -18.63
N GLY A 739 -5.98 -12.39 -18.61
CA GLY A 739 -5.18 -12.23 -19.83
C GLY A 739 -5.27 -13.45 -20.74
N LEU A 740 -5.04 -14.63 -20.19
CA LEU A 740 -5.06 -15.88 -20.96
C LEU A 740 -6.47 -16.18 -21.51
N THR A 741 -7.53 -15.90 -20.74
CA THR A 741 -8.91 -16.14 -21.19
C THR A 741 -9.32 -15.15 -22.29
N LEU A 742 -8.99 -13.86 -22.17
CA LEU A 742 -9.30 -12.86 -23.18
C LEU A 742 -8.51 -13.08 -24.48
N GLN A 743 -7.21 -13.38 -24.40
CA GLN A 743 -6.41 -13.73 -25.58
C GLN A 743 -6.95 -15.01 -26.25
N SER A 744 -7.30 -16.04 -25.46
CA SER A 744 -7.91 -17.26 -25.98
C SER A 744 -9.27 -17.01 -26.64
N ALA A 745 -10.11 -16.17 -26.04
CA ALA A 745 -11.40 -15.78 -26.59
C ALA A 745 -11.24 -15.03 -27.93
N ALA A 746 -10.27 -14.12 -28.02
CA ALA A 746 -9.94 -13.43 -29.27
C ALA A 746 -9.46 -14.40 -30.36
N ALA A 747 -8.59 -15.36 -30.02
CA ALA A 747 -8.13 -16.40 -30.94
C ALA A 747 -9.30 -17.25 -31.47
N VAL A 748 -10.17 -17.70 -30.56
CA VAL A 748 -11.37 -18.49 -30.90
C VAL A 748 -12.34 -17.67 -31.76
N PHE A 749 -12.51 -16.38 -31.50
CA PHE A 749 -13.35 -15.52 -32.32
C PHE A 749 -12.84 -15.40 -33.76
N VAL A 750 -11.54 -15.15 -33.93
CA VAL A 750 -10.92 -15.05 -35.27
C VAL A 750 -11.00 -16.38 -36.02
N LEU A 751 -10.55 -17.48 -35.40
CA LEU A 751 -10.58 -18.81 -36.02
C LEU A 751 -12.01 -19.29 -36.29
N GLY A 752 -12.91 -19.09 -35.33
CA GLY A 752 -14.33 -19.42 -35.45
C GLY A 752 -15.02 -18.66 -36.58
N SER A 753 -14.72 -17.37 -36.75
CA SER A 753 -15.24 -16.57 -37.86
C SER A 753 -14.79 -17.08 -39.23
N TYR A 754 -13.54 -17.56 -39.34
CA TYR A 754 -12.98 -18.15 -40.56
C TYR A 754 -13.70 -19.45 -40.94
N PHE A 755 -13.82 -20.40 -40.00
CA PHE A 755 -14.49 -21.68 -40.26
C PHE A 755 -15.99 -21.52 -40.51
N LEU A 756 -16.65 -20.57 -39.82
CA LEU A 756 -18.04 -20.24 -40.08
C LEU A 756 -18.23 -19.69 -41.50
N ALA A 757 -17.33 -18.81 -41.96
CA ALA A 757 -17.36 -18.29 -43.32
C ALA A 757 -17.18 -19.39 -44.38
N GLU A 758 -16.28 -20.36 -44.15
CA GLU A 758 -16.08 -21.49 -45.05
C GLU A 758 -17.33 -22.40 -45.11
N SER A 759 -17.94 -22.69 -43.96
CA SER A 759 -19.15 -23.52 -43.88
C SER A 759 -20.36 -22.89 -44.59
N VAL A 760 -20.54 -21.56 -44.48
CA VAL A 760 -21.61 -20.82 -45.16
C VAL A 760 -21.39 -20.77 -46.68
N GLN A 761 -20.14 -20.67 -47.13
CA GLN A 761 -19.80 -20.73 -48.55
C GLN A 761 -19.99 -22.15 -49.12
N ALA A 762 -19.64 -23.19 -48.36
CA ALA A 762 -19.87 -24.59 -48.73
C ALA A 762 -21.37 -24.89 -48.89
N ARG A 763 -22.21 -24.46 -47.93
CA ARG A 763 -23.69 -24.61 -47.99
C ARG A 763 -24.32 -23.88 -49.18
N LYS A 764 -23.78 -22.72 -49.58
CA LYS A 764 -24.25 -21.98 -50.77
C LYS A 764 -23.84 -22.66 -52.08
N ARG A 765 -22.66 -23.27 -52.14
CA ARG A 765 -22.20 -24.02 -53.32
C ARG A 765 -23.03 -25.28 -53.54
N THR A 766 -23.35 -26.02 -52.47
CA THR A 766 -24.24 -27.19 -52.55
C THR A 766 -25.67 -26.78 -52.89
N GLY A 767 -26.23 -25.74 -52.26
CA GLY A 767 -27.58 -25.23 -52.59
C GLY A 767 -27.73 -24.72 -54.04
N ARG A 768 -26.68 -24.10 -54.61
CA ARG A 768 -26.68 -23.69 -56.03
C ARG A 768 -26.60 -24.90 -56.96
N ALA A 769 -25.77 -25.90 -56.65
CA ALA A 769 -25.67 -27.14 -57.41
C ALA A 769 -27.01 -27.93 -57.43
N THR A 770 -27.74 -27.97 -56.33
CA THR A 770 -29.08 -28.59 -56.26
C THR A 770 -30.10 -27.83 -57.12
N LYS A 771 -30.06 -26.50 -57.13
CA LYS A 771 -30.94 -25.66 -57.97
C LYS A 771 -30.65 -25.80 -59.47
N THR A 772 -29.38 -25.93 -59.85
CA THR A 772 -28.99 -26.19 -61.26
C THR A 772 -29.37 -27.60 -61.72
N ARG A 773 -29.36 -28.58 -60.81
CA ARG A 773 -29.79 -29.96 -61.11
C ARG A 773 -31.31 -30.08 -61.27
N MET A 774 -32.11 -29.37 -60.45
CA MET A 774 -33.57 -29.29 -60.62
C MET A 774 -34.01 -28.46 -61.84
N GLY A 775 -33.26 -27.42 -62.21
CA GLY A 775 -33.52 -26.64 -63.43
C GLY A 775 -33.28 -27.42 -64.73
N ARG A 776 -32.39 -28.43 -64.72
CA ARG A 776 -32.12 -29.30 -65.87
C ARG A 776 -33.12 -30.46 -66.01
N SER A 777 -33.82 -30.87 -64.96
CA SER A 777 -34.84 -31.94 -65.04
C SER A 777 -36.24 -31.43 -65.41
N GLY A 778 -36.50 -30.13 -65.36
CA GLY A 778 -37.80 -29.53 -65.72
C GLY A 778 -37.94 -29.05 -67.17
N GLY A 779 -36.88 -29.16 -67.99
CA GLY A 779 -36.81 -28.56 -69.33
C GLY A 779 -37.12 -29.49 -70.52
N PHE A 780 -37.59 -30.72 -70.28
CA PHE A 780 -37.81 -31.71 -71.36
C PHE A 780 -39.21 -32.34 -71.27
N SER A 781 -40.26 -31.52 -71.42
CA SER A 781 -41.62 -31.98 -71.76
C SER A 781 -42.53 -30.79 -72.03
N ARG A 782 -42.55 -30.32 -73.28
CA ARG A 782 -43.74 -29.78 -73.99
C ARG A 782 -43.31 -29.19 -75.34
N ASN A 783 -43.33 -30.04 -76.37
CA ASN A 783 -43.69 -29.64 -77.72
C ASN A 783 -44.08 -30.88 -78.53
N SER A 784 -45.36 -31.24 -78.48
CA SER A 784 -46.05 -32.01 -79.51
C SER A 784 -47.57 -31.90 -79.32
N SER A 785 -48.26 -31.64 -80.43
CA SER A 785 -49.71 -31.64 -80.71
C SER A 785 -50.58 -30.49 -80.17
N GLY A 786 -51.16 -29.74 -81.12
CA GLY A 786 -52.14 -28.67 -80.96
C GLY A 786 -52.04 -27.69 -82.12
#